data_AF-A0A2Y9LP72-F1
#
_entry.id   AF-A0A2Y9LP72-F1
#
_cell.length_a   1.000
_cell.length_b   1.000
_cell.length_c   1.000
_cell.angle_alpha   90.00
_cell.angle_beta   90.00
_cell.angle_gamma   90.00
#
_symmetry.space_group_name_H-M   'P 1'
#
loop_
_entity.id
_entity.type
_entity.pdbx_description
1 polymer ?
#
loop_
_entity_poly.entity_id
_entity_poly.type
_entity_poly.pdbx_seq_one_letter_code
_entity_poly.pdbx_strand_id
1 'polypeptide(L)'
;MRPPRPCAALLALLAAYLAAAEAPHLVRVDAARALRPLQPFWRSTGFCPPLPHSQADRYDLSWDQQLNLAYVGAVPHGGIEQVRTHWLLDLITARGSARQGLSYNFTHLDRYLDLLRENQLVPGFELMGSPSGRFTDFEDERQVFEWKNLVSLLARRYIGRYGLKHVSKWNFETWNEPDHHDFDNVSMTLQGFLNYYDACSEGLRAASSALRLGGPGDSFHPLPRSPLCWGLLGHCHNGTNFFTGEVGVRLDYIALHKKGAGSSISILEQEAAVVRQIQRLFPKFADTPVYNDEADPLVGWSLPQPWRADVTYAAMVVKVIAQHQNLLVANTSSSVRYALLSNDNAFLSYHPHPFSQRTLTARFQVNDTRPPHVQLLRKPVLTAMALLALLDDEQLWAEVSRDGTVLDSNHTVGVLASTHHPMGPADAWRATVLVYASDDTRAHANRSVPLTLSLYGVPPGPASRSAEVVFVQLYMDNWLCSPYGEWRRLGRPVYPSAEQFRRMRAAEDPAAVMPLPFPSSGRLTLRPALPLPSLWLVHVCARPEEPPGQVTRLRALPLTRGQLLLVWSDERVGSKCLWTYEIQFSLEGVVYLPINRKPSTFNLFVFSPDTAVVSGSYRVRAVDYWARPGPFSSPVWYLGVPAP
;
A
#
# COMPACT_ATOMS: atom_id res chain seq x y z
N MET A 1 -2.90 45.09 65.48
CA MET A 1 -3.47 45.10 64.11
C MET A 1 -2.74 44.04 63.29
N ARG A 2 -3.50 43.19 62.59
CA ARG A 2 -3.05 41.91 61.98
C ARG A 2 -2.08 42.11 60.81
N PRO A 3 -1.08 41.23 60.61
CA PRO A 3 -0.28 41.21 59.39
C PRO A 3 -1.13 40.71 58.19
N PRO A 4 -0.82 41.14 56.96
CA PRO A 4 -1.63 40.82 55.80
C PRO A 4 -1.55 39.32 55.45
N ARG A 5 -2.71 38.74 55.12
CA ARG A 5 -2.84 37.36 54.66
C ARG A 5 -2.20 37.21 53.27
N PRO A 6 -1.43 36.14 53.00
CA PRO A 6 -0.95 35.87 51.66
C PRO A 6 -2.11 35.55 50.72
N CYS A 7 -2.00 36.07 49.50
CA CYS A 7 -3.04 36.13 48.48
C CYS A 7 -3.36 34.73 47.93
N ALA A 8 -4.58 34.24 48.16
CA ALA A 8 -5.09 33.00 47.56
C ALA A 8 -5.08 32.99 46.01
N ALA A 9 -4.97 34.17 45.38
CA ALA A 9 -4.87 34.31 43.93
C ALA A 9 -3.49 33.89 43.36
N LEU A 10 -2.41 33.95 44.14
CA LEU A 10 -1.07 33.55 43.67
C LEU A 10 -0.93 32.02 43.61
N LEU A 11 -1.61 31.31 44.51
CA LEU A 11 -1.67 29.84 44.53
C LEU A 11 -2.54 29.28 43.39
N ALA A 12 -3.59 29.99 42.97
CA ALA A 12 -4.41 29.59 41.81
C ALA A 12 -3.67 29.78 40.48
N LEU A 13 -2.81 30.81 40.36
CA LEU A 13 -1.97 31.03 39.18
C LEU A 13 -0.82 30.02 39.07
N LEU A 14 -0.27 29.54 40.19
CA LEU A 14 0.70 28.43 40.21
C LEU A 14 0.04 27.07 39.96
N ALA A 15 -1.20 26.86 40.41
CA ALA A 15 -1.98 25.66 40.10
C ALA A 15 -2.40 25.59 38.62
N ALA A 16 -2.61 26.74 37.95
CA ALA A 16 -2.87 26.80 36.51
C ALA A 16 -1.61 26.59 35.65
N TYR A 17 -0.41 26.84 36.18
CA TYR A 17 0.88 26.53 35.53
C TYR A 17 1.35 25.09 35.75
N LEU A 18 0.73 24.37 36.68
CA LEU A 18 0.82 22.91 36.81
C LEU A 18 -0.35 22.27 36.05
N ALA A 19 -0.52 22.61 34.77
CA ALA A 19 -1.11 21.63 33.86
C ALA A 19 -0.21 20.40 33.98
N ALA A 20 -0.72 19.33 34.59
CA ALA A 20 0.03 18.10 34.79
C ALA A 20 0.69 17.73 33.47
N ALA A 21 2.01 17.88 33.38
CA ALA A 21 2.74 17.54 32.17
C ALA A 21 2.42 16.07 31.88
N GLU A 22 1.76 15.79 30.76
CA GLU A 22 1.38 14.42 30.38
C GLU A 22 2.67 13.58 30.43
N ALA A 23 2.65 12.51 31.22
CA ALA A 23 3.84 11.68 31.36
C ALA A 23 4.27 11.15 29.98
N PRO A 24 5.57 11.19 29.67
CA PRO A 24 6.05 10.82 28.35
C PRO A 24 5.75 9.35 28.08
N HIS A 25 5.35 9.04 26.85
CA HIS A 25 5.35 7.66 26.37
C HIS A 25 6.79 7.19 26.26
N LEU A 26 7.14 6.10 26.92
CA LEU A 26 8.44 5.45 26.81
C LEU A 26 8.34 4.34 25.76
N VAL A 27 9.13 4.45 24.70
CA VAL A 27 9.29 3.40 23.68
C VAL A 27 10.67 2.77 23.87
N ARG A 28 10.72 1.49 24.22
CA ARG A 28 11.95 0.72 24.37
C ARG A 28 12.07 -0.25 23.20
N VAL A 29 13.23 -0.31 22.58
CA VAL A 29 13.52 -1.25 21.51
C VAL A 29 14.87 -1.90 21.79
N ASP A 30 14.91 -3.23 21.76
CA ASP A 30 16.11 -4.02 21.93
C ASP A 30 16.52 -4.63 20.58
N ALA A 31 17.53 -4.02 19.95
CA ALA A 31 18.05 -4.42 18.65
C ALA A 31 18.80 -5.77 18.67
N ALA A 32 19.11 -6.31 19.85
CA ALA A 32 19.74 -7.63 19.98
C ALA A 32 18.69 -8.76 20.08
N ARG A 33 17.41 -8.44 20.29
CA ARG A 33 16.30 -9.41 20.43
C ARG A 33 15.41 -9.42 19.19
N ALA A 34 15.88 -10.07 18.13
CA ALA A 34 15.01 -10.56 17.06
C ALA A 34 14.09 -11.66 17.63
N LEU A 35 12.77 -11.50 17.49
CA LEU A 35 11.79 -12.40 18.11
C LEU A 35 11.23 -13.43 17.12
N ARG A 36 11.00 -13.01 15.88
CA ARG A 36 10.25 -13.78 14.87
C ARG A 36 10.35 -13.12 13.49
N PRO A 37 10.03 -13.83 12.40
CA PRO A 37 9.86 -13.20 11.09
C PRO A 37 8.76 -12.12 11.10
N LEU A 38 9.02 -11.01 10.44
CA LEU A 38 8.06 -9.95 10.13
C LEU A 38 7.69 -10.05 8.64
N GLN A 39 6.53 -10.64 8.36
CA GLN A 39 6.04 -10.73 6.99
C GLN A 39 5.31 -9.44 6.60
N PRO A 40 5.56 -8.89 5.41
CA PRO A 40 4.96 -7.65 4.95
C PRO A 40 3.57 -7.90 4.33
N PHE A 41 2.63 -8.40 5.13
CA PHE A 41 1.30 -8.84 4.67
C PHE A 41 0.41 -7.69 4.14
N TRP A 42 0.85 -6.43 4.24
CA TRP A 42 0.08 -5.23 3.87
C TRP A 42 0.37 -4.68 2.46
N ARG A 43 1.19 -5.35 1.65
CA ARG A 43 1.66 -4.85 0.32
C ARG A 43 0.60 -5.00 -0.78
N SER A 44 -0.65 -4.61 -0.50
CA SER A 44 -1.77 -4.72 -1.42
C SER A 44 -2.62 -3.46 -1.40
N THR A 45 -3.12 -3.09 -2.58
CA THR A 45 -4.17 -2.10 -2.77
C THR A 45 -5.23 -2.67 -3.72
N GLY A 46 -6.35 -1.97 -3.90
CA GLY A 46 -7.33 -2.32 -4.92
C GLY A 46 -8.14 -1.11 -5.41
N PHE A 47 -8.94 -1.34 -6.45
CA PHE A 47 -9.96 -0.41 -6.91
C PHE A 47 -11.03 -1.13 -7.78
N CYS A 48 -12.12 -0.42 -8.02
CA CYS A 48 -13.17 -0.80 -8.96
C CYS A 48 -13.32 0.27 -10.05
N PRO A 49 -13.33 -0.09 -11.36
CA PRO A 49 -13.66 0.85 -12.43
C PRO A 49 -15.11 1.34 -12.34
N PRO A 50 -15.45 2.55 -12.79
CA PRO A 50 -16.81 3.08 -12.74
C PRO A 50 -17.72 2.41 -13.78
N LEU A 51 -19.03 2.61 -13.63
CA LEU A 51 -20.02 2.25 -14.65
C LEU A 51 -19.84 3.05 -15.96
N PRO A 52 -20.24 2.46 -17.11
CA PRO A 52 -20.65 1.07 -17.27
C PRO A 52 -19.44 0.12 -17.30
N HIS A 53 -19.52 -1.04 -16.62
CA HIS A 53 -18.40 -1.97 -16.50
C HIS A 53 -17.90 -2.53 -17.85
N SER A 54 -18.78 -2.64 -18.85
CA SER A 54 -18.40 -2.97 -20.24
C SER A 54 -17.47 -1.96 -20.92
N GLN A 55 -17.21 -0.80 -20.31
CA GLN A 55 -16.23 0.20 -20.74
C GLN A 55 -15.12 0.41 -19.71
N ALA A 56 -14.88 -0.57 -18.83
CA ALA A 56 -13.80 -0.52 -17.85
C ALA A 56 -12.44 -0.23 -18.50
N ASP A 57 -12.22 -0.70 -19.74
CA ASP A 57 -11.01 -0.45 -20.52
C ASP A 57 -10.69 1.05 -20.69
N ARG A 58 -11.73 1.90 -20.81
CA ARG A 58 -11.56 3.35 -20.94
C ARG A 58 -11.03 3.99 -19.67
N TYR A 59 -11.31 3.40 -18.51
CA TYR A 59 -10.81 3.84 -17.21
C TYR A 59 -9.45 3.18 -16.91
N ASP A 60 -9.37 1.85 -17.02
CA ASP A 60 -8.20 1.05 -16.65
C ASP A 60 -6.98 1.32 -17.53
N LEU A 61 -7.20 1.66 -18.81
CA LEU A 61 -6.14 2.00 -19.77
C LEU A 61 -6.01 3.51 -19.98
N SER A 62 -6.76 4.33 -19.24
CA SER A 62 -6.67 5.79 -19.30
C SER A 62 -5.28 6.30 -18.94
N TRP A 63 -4.95 7.51 -19.38
CA TRP A 63 -3.71 8.16 -18.96
C TRP A 63 -3.67 8.37 -17.43
N ASP A 64 -4.82 8.70 -16.83
CA ASP A 64 -4.97 8.83 -15.38
C ASP A 64 -4.52 7.56 -14.66
N GLN A 65 -4.95 6.39 -15.12
CA GLN A 65 -4.62 5.12 -14.48
C GLN A 65 -3.19 4.69 -14.75
N GLN A 66 -2.62 5.00 -15.92
CA GLN A 66 -1.19 4.81 -16.19
C GLN A 66 -0.32 5.62 -15.21
N LEU A 67 -0.69 6.89 -14.96
CA LEU A 67 -0.03 7.70 -13.93
C LEU A 67 -0.26 7.10 -12.54
N ASN A 68 -1.49 6.72 -12.21
CA ASN A 68 -1.83 6.18 -10.89
C ASN A 68 -1.00 4.93 -10.56
N LEU A 69 -0.91 3.97 -11.49
CA LEU A 69 -0.12 2.75 -11.31
C LEU A 69 1.39 3.04 -11.30
N ALA A 70 1.87 4.09 -11.96
CA ALA A 70 3.25 4.55 -11.81
C ALA A 70 3.51 5.09 -10.38
N TYR A 71 2.55 5.79 -9.75
CA TYR A 71 2.66 6.20 -8.35
C TYR A 71 2.60 5.02 -7.39
N VAL A 72 1.74 4.02 -7.65
CA VAL A 72 1.63 2.79 -6.85
C VAL A 72 2.92 1.96 -6.92
N GLY A 73 3.43 1.71 -8.13
CA GLY A 73 4.67 0.95 -8.34
C GLY A 73 5.95 1.71 -7.94
N ALA A 74 5.87 3.03 -7.71
CA ALA A 74 7.00 3.83 -7.28
C ALA A 74 7.26 3.79 -5.77
N VAL A 75 6.43 3.09 -4.98
CA VAL A 75 6.71 2.83 -3.57
C VAL A 75 7.99 1.98 -3.50
N PRO A 76 9.03 2.43 -2.76
CA PRO A 76 10.32 1.76 -2.75
C PRO A 76 10.23 0.33 -2.22
N HIS A 77 11.16 -0.51 -2.64
CA HIS A 77 11.37 -1.87 -2.13
C HIS A 77 10.13 -2.77 -2.24
N GLY A 78 9.29 -2.54 -3.25
CA GLY A 78 8.03 -3.28 -3.42
C GLY A 78 7.04 -3.03 -2.28
N GLY A 79 7.00 -1.83 -1.71
CA GLY A 79 6.09 -1.52 -0.60
C GLY A 79 4.60 -1.67 -0.93
N ILE A 80 4.25 -1.73 -2.22
CA ILE A 80 2.99 -2.27 -2.73
C ILE A 80 3.33 -3.22 -3.87
N GLU A 81 2.78 -4.44 -3.84
CA GLU A 81 3.04 -5.48 -4.86
C GLU A 81 1.77 -5.84 -5.63
N GLN A 82 0.63 -5.92 -4.94
CA GLN A 82 -0.65 -6.34 -5.53
C GLN A 82 -1.59 -5.15 -5.79
N VAL A 83 -2.30 -5.21 -6.92
CA VAL A 83 -3.50 -4.39 -7.19
C VAL A 83 -4.68 -5.32 -7.46
N ARG A 84 -5.61 -5.45 -6.49
CA ARG A 84 -6.89 -6.14 -6.65
C ARG A 84 -7.80 -5.28 -7.54
N THR A 85 -8.34 -5.86 -8.62
CA THR A 85 -9.06 -5.09 -9.63
C THR A 85 -10.36 -5.78 -9.99
N HIS A 86 -11.47 -5.09 -9.76
CA HIS A 86 -12.79 -5.60 -10.11
C HIS A 86 -13.01 -5.57 -11.63
N TRP A 87 -13.96 -6.38 -12.10
CA TRP A 87 -14.43 -6.36 -13.50
C TRP A 87 -13.35 -6.62 -14.56
N LEU A 88 -12.26 -7.32 -14.20
CA LEU A 88 -11.17 -7.66 -15.13
C LEU A 88 -11.66 -8.39 -16.39
N LEU A 89 -12.69 -9.22 -16.26
CA LEU A 89 -13.19 -10.02 -17.39
C LEU A 89 -14.06 -9.20 -18.34
N ASP A 90 -14.49 -7.98 -17.97
CA ASP A 90 -15.10 -7.03 -18.91
C ASP A 90 -14.08 -6.33 -19.82
N LEU A 91 -12.78 -6.50 -19.56
CA LEU A 91 -11.72 -6.16 -20.51
C LEU A 91 -11.57 -7.19 -21.65
N ILE A 92 -12.36 -8.27 -21.61
CA ILE A 92 -12.41 -9.29 -22.66
C ILE A 92 -13.67 -9.07 -23.47
N THR A 93 -13.55 -9.08 -24.80
CA THR A 93 -14.72 -9.13 -25.67
C THR A 93 -14.93 -10.55 -26.21
N ALA A 94 -16.18 -11.00 -26.25
CA ALA A 94 -16.56 -12.30 -26.76
C ALA A 94 -17.33 -12.15 -28.07
N ARG A 95 -17.04 -13.02 -29.05
CA ARG A 95 -17.77 -13.10 -30.32
C ARG A 95 -18.08 -14.54 -30.65
N GLY A 96 -19.19 -14.72 -31.37
CA GLY A 96 -19.53 -15.96 -32.02
C GLY A 96 -20.68 -16.72 -31.37
N SER A 97 -21.10 -17.72 -32.13
CA SER A 97 -22.05 -18.77 -31.84
C SER A 97 -21.60 -19.79 -30.79
N ALA A 98 -22.45 -20.09 -29.82
CA ALA A 98 -22.63 -21.44 -29.31
C ALA A 98 -22.48 -22.57 -30.36
N ARG A 99 -22.93 -22.33 -31.61
CA ARG A 99 -22.83 -23.28 -32.74
C ARG A 99 -21.63 -23.03 -33.67
N GLN A 100 -21.03 -21.85 -33.62
CA GLN A 100 -19.96 -21.42 -34.55
C GLN A 100 -18.58 -21.36 -33.90
N GLY A 101 -18.48 -21.66 -32.59
CA GLY A 101 -17.28 -21.52 -31.80
C GLY A 101 -17.23 -20.15 -31.10
N LEU A 102 -16.98 -20.16 -29.79
CA LEU A 102 -16.73 -18.95 -29.01
C LEU A 102 -15.29 -18.49 -29.21
N SER A 103 -15.14 -17.20 -29.49
CA SER A 103 -13.84 -16.54 -29.62
C SER A 103 -13.75 -15.37 -28.65
N TYR A 104 -12.61 -15.25 -27.97
CA TYR A 104 -12.34 -14.20 -27.01
C TYR A 104 -11.21 -13.29 -27.53
N ASN A 105 -11.38 -11.99 -27.37
CA ASN A 105 -10.36 -11.01 -27.64
C ASN A 105 -9.89 -10.40 -26.32
N PHE A 106 -8.64 -10.72 -25.96
CA PHE A 106 -7.97 -10.34 -24.72
C PHE A 106 -7.22 -9.00 -24.80
N THR A 107 -7.35 -8.24 -25.89
CA THR A 107 -6.48 -7.07 -26.15
C THR A 107 -6.47 -6.05 -25.01
N HIS A 108 -7.62 -5.71 -24.43
CA HIS A 108 -7.65 -4.72 -23.34
C HIS A 108 -7.10 -5.31 -22.04
N LEU A 109 -7.43 -6.56 -21.71
CA LEU A 109 -6.89 -7.25 -20.55
C LEU A 109 -5.36 -7.42 -20.63
N ASP A 110 -4.83 -7.76 -21.80
CA ASP A 110 -3.38 -7.85 -22.04
C ASP A 110 -2.70 -6.53 -21.72
N ARG A 111 -3.24 -5.42 -22.25
CA ARG A 111 -2.69 -4.08 -22.03
C ARG A 111 -2.73 -3.67 -20.56
N TYR A 112 -3.79 -4.01 -19.83
CA TYR A 112 -3.88 -3.72 -18.41
C TYR A 112 -2.86 -4.52 -17.59
N LEU A 113 -2.74 -5.81 -17.86
CA LEU A 113 -1.78 -6.68 -17.16
C LEU A 113 -0.32 -6.32 -17.51
N ASP A 114 -0.06 -5.91 -18.75
CA ASP A 114 1.23 -5.37 -19.16
C ASP A 114 1.55 -4.07 -18.40
N LEU A 115 0.55 -3.20 -18.19
CA LEU A 115 0.70 -1.96 -17.43
C LEU A 115 1.03 -2.23 -15.95
N LEU A 116 0.39 -3.20 -15.31
CA LEU A 116 0.78 -3.67 -13.97
C LEU A 116 2.23 -4.18 -13.99
N ARG A 117 2.56 -5.03 -14.96
CA ARG A 117 3.90 -5.63 -15.08
C ARG A 117 4.99 -4.60 -15.32
N GLU A 118 4.71 -3.56 -16.11
CA GLU A 118 5.62 -2.44 -16.39
C GLU A 118 5.99 -1.69 -15.11
N ASN A 119 5.04 -1.58 -14.17
CA ASN A 119 5.22 -0.95 -12.86
C ASN A 119 5.58 -1.96 -11.75
N GLN A 120 5.99 -3.18 -12.12
CA GLN A 120 6.41 -4.25 -11.19
C GLN A 120 5.33 -4.71 -10.21
N LEU A 121 4.06 -4.53 -10.57
CA LEU A 121 2.88 -4.95 -9.81
C LEU A 121 2.35 -6.30 -10.33
N VAL A 122 1.55 -6.96 -9.50
CA VAL A 122 0.76 -8.16 -9.85
C VAL A 122 -0.73 -7.91 -9.63
N PRO A 123 -1.62 -8.56 -10.40
CA PRO A 123 -3.05 -8.48 -10.16
C PRO A 123 -3.46 -9.30 -8.93
N GLY A 124 -4.35 -8.74 -8.11
CA GLY A 124 -5.36 -9.53 -7.40
C GLY A 124 -6.43 -9.83 -8.44
N PHE A 125 -6.39 -11.05 -8.99
CA PHE A 125 -7.08 -11.41 -10.21
C PHE A 125 -8.47 -11.95 -9.90
N GLU A 126 -9.42 -11.06 -9.70
CA GLU A 126 -10.82 -11.42 -9.54
C GLU A 126 -11.36 -11.96 -10.87
N LEU A 127 -11.89 -13.17 -10.85
CA LEU A 127 -12.56 -13.79 -12.00
C LEU A 127 -13.97 -13.20 -12.12
N MET A 128 -14.03 -11.89 -12.31
CA MET A 128 -15.22 -11.05 -12.19
C MET A 128 -15.53 -10.34 -13.52
N GLY A 129 -16.78 -10.43 -13.96
CA GLY A 129 -17.29 -9.77 -15.16
C GLY A 129 -17.95 -10.72 -16.15
N SER A 130 -18.59 -10.16 -17.19
CA SER A 130 -19.27 -10.93 -18.23
C SER A 130 -18.83 -10.47 -19.62
N PRO A 131 -17.78 -11.08 -20.21
CA PRO A 131 -17.25 -10.69 -21.52
C PRO A 131 -18.34 -10.45 -22.57
N SER A 132 -18.57 -9.18 -22.94
CA SER A 132 -19.63 -8.77 -23.88
C SER A 132 -21.06 -9.24 -23.53
N GLY A 133 -21.35 -9.41 -22.23
CA GLY A 133 -22.63 -9.92 -21.74
C GLY A 133 -22.89 -11.39 -22.07
N ARG A 134 -21.85 -12.18 -22.37
CA ARG A 134 -21.98 -13.58 -22.80
C ARG A 134 -22.50 -14.50 -21.70
N PHE A 135 -22.05 -14.26 -20.47
CA PHE A 135 -22.41 -15.06 -19.31
C PHE A 135 -23.53 -14.35 -18.55
N THR A 136 -24.67 -15.01 -18.40
CA THR A 136 -25.89 -14.43 -17.84
C THR A 136 -26.50 -15.30 -16.76
N ASP A 137 -26.14 -16.59 -16.69
CA ASP A 137 -26.71 -17.53 -15.72
C ASP A 137 -25.74 -18.68 -15.45
N PHE A 138 -25.32 -18.84 -14.18
CA PHE A 138 -24.43 -19.92 -13.76
C PHE A 138 -25.16 -21.19 -13.28
N GLU A 139 -26.49 -21.26 -13.40
CA GLU A 139 -27.21 -22.53 -13.37
C GLU A 139 -27.34 -23.16 -14.77
N ASP A 140 -27.14 -22.40 -15.84
CA ASP A 140 -27.02 -22.95 -17.20
C ASP A 140 -25.69 -23.71 -17.33
N GLU A 141 -25.76 -25.04 -17.27
CA GLU A 141 -24.60 -25.94 -17.36
C GLU A 141 -23.69 -25.60 -18.54
N ARG A 142 -24.26 -25.18 -19.66
CA ARG A 142 -23.48 -24.80 -20.85
C ARG A 142 -22.55 -23.63 -20.54
N GLN A 143 -23.06 -22.61 -19.85
CA GLN A 143 -22.28 -21.45 -19.45
C GLN A 143 -21.23 -21.80 -18.41
N VAL A 144 -21.52 -22.73 -17.50
CA VAL A 144 -20.55 -23.26 -16.52
C VAL A 144 -19.36 -23.93 -17.23
N PHE A 145 -19.60 -24.75 -18.26
CA PHE A 145 -18.54 -25.34 -19.08
C PHE A 145 -17.78 -24.30 -19.91
N GLU A 146 -18.48 -23.33 -20.52
CA GLU A 146 -17.86 -22.24 -21.27
C GLU A 146 -16.97 -21.36 -20.37
N TRP A 147 -17.38 -21.13 -19.11
CA TRP A 147 -16.63 -20.38 -18.12
C TRP A 147 -15.34 -21.09 -17.73
N LYS A 148 -15.40 -22.40 -17.43
CA LYS A 148 -14.20 -23.22 -17.16
C LYS A 148 -13.19 -23.12 -18.31
N ASN A 149 -13.68 -23.17 -19.55
CA ASN A 149 -12.83 -23.04 -20.74
C ASN A 149 -12.20 -21.64 -20.85
N LEU A 150 -12.97 -20.56 -20.61
CA LEU A 150 -12.45 -19.20 -20.57
C LEU A 150 -11.33 -19.07 -19.53
N VAL A 151 -11.56 -19.53 -18.30
CA VAL A 151 -10.58 -19.48 -17.21
C VAL A 151 -9.31 -20.25 -17.58
N SER A 152 -9.44 -21.43 -18.18
CA SER A 152 -8.28 -22.22 -18.62
C SER A 152 -7.50 -21.53 -19.75
N LEU A 153 -8.20 -20.97 -20.74
CA LEU A 153 -7.59 -20.22 -21.85
C LEU A 153 -6.85 -18.99 -21.33
N LEU A 154 -7.47 -18.23 -20.43
CA LEU A 154 -6.90 -17.05 -19.79
C LEU A 154 -5.62 -17.39 -19.00
N ALA A 155 -5.68 -18.41 -18.16
CA ALA A 155 -4.54 -18.85 -17.36
C ALA A 155 -3.38 -19.33 -18.25
N ARG A 156 -3.65 -20.15 -19.27
CA ARG A 156 -2.62 -20.60 -20.23
C ARG A 156 -2.03 -19.43 -21.02
N ARG A 157 -2.85 -18.47 -21.44
CA ARG A 157 -2.40 -17.26 -22.15
C ARG A 157 -1.38 -16.49 -21.31
N TYR A 158 -1.70 -16.21 -20.05
CA TYR A 158 -0.81 -15.40 -19.21
C TYR A 158 0.37 -16.18 -18.66
N ILE A 159 0.27 -17.50 -18.49
CA ILE A 159 1.43 -18.37 -18.28
C ILE A 159 2.37 -18.27 -19.49
N GLY A 160 1.83 -18.33 -20.72
CA GLY A 160 2.64 -18.16 -21.93
C GLY A 160 3.28 -16.78 -22.05
N ARG A 161 2.56 -15.73 -21.62
CA ARG A 161 3.03 -14.33 -21.72
C ARG A 161 4.05 -13.94 -20.66
N TYR A 162 3.87 -14.37 -19.41
CA TYR A 162 4.68 -13.92 -18.26
C TYR A 162 5.48 -15.02 -17.58
N GLY A 163 5.25 -16.28 -17.95
CA GLY A 163 5.85 -17.45 -17.33
C GLY A 163 5.13 -17.92 -16.07
N LEU A 164 5.10 -19.23 -15.84
CA LEU A 164 4.40 -19.84 -14.70
C LEU A 164 4.87 -19.28 -13.35
N LYS A 165 6.18 -19.08 -13.17
CA LYS A 165 6.76 -18.51 -11.93
C LYS A 165 6.19 -17.14 -11.57
N HIS A 166 5.78 -16.35 -12.57
CA HIS A 166 5.16 -15.05 -12.33
C HIS A 166 3.67 -15.21 -12.02
N VAL A 167 2.94 -15.97 -12.84
CA VAL A 167 1.48 -16.13 -12.70
C VAL A 167 1.09 -16.91 -11.44
N SER A 168 1.93 -17.83 -10.96
CA SER A 168 1.71 -18.54 -9.70
C SER A 168 1.74 -17.63 -8.47
N LYS A 169 2.24 -16.39 -8.61
CA LYS A 169 2.19 -15.36 -7.56
C LYS A 169 0.84 -14.64 -7.51
N TRP A 170 0.04 -14.68 -8.57
CA TRP A 170 -1.24 -13.98 -8.59
C TRP A 170 -2.19 -14.66 -7.61
N ASN A 171 -2.99 -13.86 -6.92
CA ASN A 171 -4.11 -14.35 -6.14
C ASN A 171 -5.32 -14.33 -7.09
N PHE A 172 -5.68 -15.47 -7.68
CA PHE A 172 -6.96 -15.56 -8.38
C PHE A 172 -8.07 -15.66 -7.35
N GLU A 173 -9.16 -14.96 -7.60
CA GLU A 173 -10.22 -14.75 -6.62
C GLU A 173 -11.59 -14.89 -7.26
N THR A 174 -12.59 -15.18 -6.44
CA THR A 174 -14.01 -15.15 -6.84
C THR A 174 -14.46 -13.75 -7.23
N TRP A 175 -15.70 -13.65 -7.70
CA TRP A 175 -16.42 -12.39 -7.84
C TRP A 175 -16.47 -11.64 -6.50
N ASN A 176 -16.28 -10.33 -6.53
CA ASN A 176 -16.34 -9.45 -5.36
C ASN A 176 -17.68 -9.51 -4.63
N GLU A 177 -17.66 -9.55 -3.31
CA GLU A 177 -18.82 -9.39 -2.42
C GLU A 177 -20.10 -10.06 -2.93
N PRO A 178 -20.10 -11.40 -3.12
CA PRO A 178 -21.23 -12.11 -3.73
C PRO A 178 -22.56 -11.94 -2.97
N ASP A 179 -22.54 -11.73 -1.66
CA ASP A 179 -23.74 -11.49 -0.85
C ASP A 179 -24.24 -10.03 -0.93
N HIS A 180 -23.51 -9.13 -1.58
CA HIS A 180 -23.96 -7.76 -1.90
C HIS A 180 -24.66 -7.65 -3.27
N HIS A 181 -24.67 -8.75 -4.04
CA HIS A 181 -25.42 -8.89 -5.29
C HIS A 181 -25.04 -7.91 -6.42
N ASP A 182 -23.78 -7.45 -6.45
CA ASP A 182 -23.24 -6.62 -7.55
C ASP A 182 -22.78 -7.49 -8.74
N PHE A 183 -23.76 -8.09 -9.42
CA PHE A 183 -23.55 -9.02 -10.54
C PHE A 183 -23.96 -8.45 -11.91
N ASP A 184 -24.26 -7.16 -12.01
CA ASP A 184 -24.89 -6.53 -13.19
C ASP A 184 -26.09 -7.35 -13.70
N ASN A 185 -26.01 -7.89 -14.93
CA ASN A 185 -27.07 -8.66 -15.58
C ASN A 185 -26.87 -10.18 -15.45
N VAL A 186 -26.02 -10.63 -14.53
CA VAL A 186 -25.73 -12.06 -14.31
C VAL A 186 -26.58 -12.60 -13.18
N SER A 187 -27.34 -13.66 -13.45
CA SER A 187 -28.03 -14.45 -12.44
C SER A 187 -27.01 -15.30 -11.68
N MET A 188 -26.84 -14.99 -10.39
CA MET A 188 -25.92 -15.68 -9.49
C MET A 188 -26.67 -16.12 -8.23
N THR A 189 -27.37 -17.24 -8.33
CA THR A 189 -27.97 -17.90 -7.16
C THR A 189 -26.87 -18.53 -6.29
N LEU A 190 -27.23 -19.07 -5.12
CA LEU A 190 -26.28 -19.87 -4.34
C LEU A 190 -25.70 -21.02 -5.16
N GLN A 191 -26.55 -21.82 -5.83
CA GLN A 191 -26.07 -22.94 -6.65
C GLN A 191 -25.25 -22.46 -7.86
N GLY A 192 -25.69 -21.39 -8.51
CA GLY A 192 -24.93 -20.76 -9.59
C GLY A 192 -23.53 -20.31 -9.14
N PHE A 193 -23.41 -19.72 -7.94
CA PHE A 193 -22.12 -19.32 -7.38
C PHE A 193 -21.20 -20.51 -7.09
N LEU A 194 -21.74 -21.63 -6.61
CA LEU A 194 -20.97 -22.86 -6.40
C LEU A 194 -20.50 -23.46 -7.74
N ASN A 195 -21.36 -23.49 -8.76
CA ASN A 195 -21.00 -23.94 -10.11
C ASN A 195 -19.93 -23.04 -10.74
N TYR A 196 -20.08 -21.72 -10.60
CA TYR A 196 -19.10 -20.72 -11.00
C TYR A 196 -17.74 -20.99 -10.33
N TYR A 197 -17.75 -21.24 -9.02
CA TYR A 197 -16.53 -21.53 -8.26
C TYR A 197 -15.81 -22.78 -8.78
N ASP A 198 -16.56 -23.86 -9.01
CA ASP A 198 -16.00 -25.10 -9.55
C ASP A 198 -15.39 -24.89 -10.94
N ALA A 199 -16.02 -24.05 -11.76
CA ALA A 199 -15.51 -23.71 -13.09
C ALA A 199 -14.22 -22.88 -13.01
N CYS A 200 -14.11 -21.95 -12.06
CA CYS A 200 -12.87 -21.24 -11.75
C CYS A 200 -11.77 -22.20 -11.29
N SER A 201 -12.06 -23.05 -10.30
CA SER A 201 -11.12 -24.02 -9.74
C SER A 201 -10.57 -24.96 -10.81
N GLU A 202 -11.45 -25.59 -11.57
CA GLU A 202 -11.07 -26.58 -12.58
C GLU A 202 -10.48 -25.95 -13.84
N GLY A 203 -10.87 -24.72 -14.18
CA GLY A 203 -10.27 -23.97 -15.28
C GLY A 203 -8.81 -23.62 -15.00
N LEU A 204 -8.53 -23.13 -13.79
CA LEU A 204 -7.16 -22.86 -13.32
C LEU A 204 -6.35 -24.16 -13.20
N ARG A 205 -6.92 -25.21 -12.62
CA ARG A 205 -6.27 -26.53 -12.46
C ARG A 205 -5.89 -27.13 -13.82
N ALA A 206 -6.75 -27.00 -14.83
CA ALA A 206 -6.47 -27.44 -16.20
C ALA A 206 -5.35 -26.65 -16.91
N ALA A 207 -5.01 -25.45 -16.42
CA ALA A 207 -3.86 -24.69 -16.89
C ALA A 207 -2.59 -25.05 -16.10
N SER A 208 -2.66 -25.05 -14.76
CA SER A 208 -1.60 -25.52 -13.88
C SER A 208 -2.10 -25.66 -12.44
N SER A 209 -1.68 -26.73 -11.74
CA SER A 209 -1.94 -26.93 -10.31
C SER A 209 -1.14 -25.98 -9.40
N ALA A 210 -0.21 -25.18 -9.94
CA ALA A 210 0.57 -24.21 -9.17
C ALA A 210 -0.13 -22.84 -9.02
N LEU A 211 -1.27 -22.64 -9.67
CA LEU A 211 -2.06 -21.41 -9.53
C LEU A 211 -2.90 -21.46 -8.26
N ARG A 212 -3.06 -20.33 -7.58
CA ARG A 212 -3.84 -20.20 -6.34
C ARG A 212 -5.23 -19.64 -6.63
N LEU A 213 -6.25 -20.12 -5.93
CA LEU A 213 -7.63 -19.64 -5.99
C LEU A 213 -8.21 -19.53 -4.57
N GLY A 214 -8.79 -18.38 -4.24
CA GLY A 214 -9.51 -18.16 -3.00
C GLY A 214 -10.79 -17.35 -3.19
N GLY A 215 -11.44 -17.04 -2.08
CA GLY A 215 -12.72 -16.33 -2.02
C GLY A 215 -13.36 -16.48 -0.63
N PRO A 216 -14.59 -16.02 -0.41
CA PRO A 216 -15.48 -15.33 -1.35
C PRO A 216 -15.19 -13.83 -1.54
N GLY A 217 -14.39 -13.20 -0.66
CA GLY A 217 -14.18 -11.74 -0.70
C GLY A 217 -15.42 -10.97 -0.26
N ASP A 218 -15.93 -11.21 0.96
CA ASP A 218 -17.13 -10.54 1.50
C ASP A 218 -17.10 -10.47 3.04
N SER A 219 -18.12 -9.87 3.62
CA SER A 219 -18.29 -9.56 5.02
C SER A 219 -18.49 -10.76 5.95
N PHE A 220 -18.88 -11.96 5.50
CA PHE A 220 -19.22 -13.09 6.39
C PHE A 220 -20.11 -12.68 7.59
N HIS A 221 -21.24 -12.02 7.33
CA HIS A 221 -22.19 -11.74 8.39
C HIS A 221 -22.71 -13.05 9.00
N PRO A 222 -23.03 -13.07 10.31
CA PRO A 222 -23.57 -14.27 10.94
C PRO A 222 -24.75 -14.85 10.15
N LEU A 223 -24.84 -16.18 10.11
CA LEU A 223 -25.96 -16.87 9.49
C LEU A 223 -27.30 -16.31 10.01
N PRO A 224 -28.31 -16.11 9.13
CA PRO A 224 -28.35 -16.51 7.72
C PRO A 224 -27.93 -15.41 6.71
N ARG A 225 -27.26 -14.32 7.14
CA ARG A 225 -27.12 -13.10 6.32
C ARG A 225 -26.15 -13.16 5.14
N SER A 226 -25.10 -13.97 5.20
CA SER A 226 -24.11 -14.13 4.10
C SER A 226 -24.16 -15.54 3.51
N PRO A 227 -25.29 -15.94 2.87
CA PRO A 227 -25.50 -17.30 2.42
C PRO A 227 -24.47 -17.78 1.38
N LEU A 228 -24.00 -16.93 0.46
CA LEU A 228 -23.02 -17.32 -0.56
C LEU A 228 -21.64 -17.56 0.07
N CYS A 229 -21.25 -16.75 1.07
CA CYS A 229 -20.01 -16.97 1.81
C CYS A 229 -19.98 -18.30 2.56
N TRP A 230 -20.99 -18.52 3.41
CA TRP A 230 -21.06 -19.74 4.22
C TRP A 230 -21.33 -20.97 3.35
N GLY A 231 -22.11 -20.80 2.28
CA GLY A 231 -22.36 -21.83 1.28
C GLY A 231 -21.09 -22.25 0.55
N LEU A 232 -20.25 -21.30 0.12
CA LEU A 232 -18.97 -21.61 -0.52
C LEU A 232 -18.03 -22.41 0.39
N LEU A 233 -17.91 -22.02 1.66
CA LEU A 233 -17.09 -22.78 2.61
C LEU A 233 -17.67 -24.18 2.85
N GLY A 234 -18.99 -24.31 2.97
CA GLY A 234 -19.64 -25.62 3.07
C GLY A 234 -19.40 -26.50 1.85
N HIS A 235 -19.49 -25.92 0.66
CA HIS A 235 -19.24 -26.60 -0.62
C HIS A 235 -17.79 -27.05 -0.75
N CYS A 236 -16.82 -26.17 -0.50
CA CYS A 236 -15.40 -26.53 -0.57
C CYS A 236 -15.03 -27.58 0.49
N HIS A 237 -15.66 -27.53 1.67
CA HIS A 237 -15.37 -28.46 2.76
C HIS A 237 -15.93 -29.87 2.53
N ASN A 238 -17.16 -29.99 2.02
CA ASN A 238 -17.86 -31.28 1.91
C ASN A 238 -18.91 -31.36 0.78
N GLY A 239 -19.02 -30.35 -0.07
CA GLY A 239 -19.86 -30.37 -1.26
C GLY A 239 -19.31 -31.30 -2.34
N THR A 240 -19.98 -31.36 -3.49
CA THR A 240 -19.57 -32.19 -4.63
C THR A 240 -19.16 -31.30 -5.78
N ASN A 241 -17.95 -31.46 -6.29
CA ASN A 241 -17.47 -30.69 -7.43
C ASN A 241 -18.33 -30.97 -8.67
N PHE A 242 -18.82 -29.92 -9.33
CA PHE A 242 -19.67 -29.98 -10.52
C PHE A 242 -19.07 -30.80 -11.67
N PHE A 243 -17.74 -30.74 -11.87
CA PHE A 243 -17.08 -31.39 -13.02
C PHE A 243 -16.56 -32.78 -12.69
N THR A 244 -15.99 -33.00 -11.50
CA THR A 244 -15.31 -34.25 -11.17
C THR A 244 -16.16 -35.21 -10.35
N GLY A 245 -17.22 -34.72 -9.69
CA GLY A 245 -17.99 -35.50 -8.72
C GLY A 245 -17.23 -35.80 -7.42
N GLU A 246 -16.01 -35.27 -7.25
CA GLU A 246 -15.22 -35.42 -6.04
C GLU A 246 -15.85 -34.66 -4.87
N VAL A 247 -15.68 -35.19 -3.65
CA VAL A 247 -16.15 -34.52 -2.42
C VAL A 247 -15.11 -33.52 -1.95
N GLY A 248 -15.55 -32.28 -1.76
CA GLY A 248 -14.72 -31.12 -1.45
C GLY A 248 -14.09 -30.51 -2.70
N VAL A 249 -13.78 -29.22 -2.61
CA VAL A 249 -13.19 -28.44 -3.70
C VAL A 249 -12.02 -27.65 -3.12
N ARG A 250 -10.99 -27.41 -3.94
CA ARG A 250 -9.81 -26.67 -3.50
C ARG A 250 -10.22 -25.27 -3.01
N LEU A 251 -9.57 -24.79 -1.96
CA LEU A 251 -9.71 -23.43 -1.45
C LEU A 251 -8.36 -23.03 -0.86
N ASP A 252 -7.54 -22.33 -1.65
CA ASP A 252 -6.13 -22.08 -1.33
C ASP A 252 -5.96 -20.98 -0.26
N TYR A 253 -6.95 -20.08 -0.15
CA TYR A 253 -7.06 -19.05 0.88
C TYR A 253 -8.52 -18.61 1.06
N ILE A 254 -8.85 -18.01 2.21
CA ILE A 254 -10.16 -17.42 2.51
C ILE A 254 -10.03 -15.90 2.56
N ALA A 255 -10.76 -15.20 1.70
CA ALA A 255 -10.82 -13.74 1.65
C ALA A 255 -12.11 -13.24 2.31
N LEU A 256 -11.98 -12.25 3.19
CA LEU A 256 -13.08 -11.58 3.90
C LEU A 256 -12.90 -10.06 3.84
N HIS A 257 -13.99 -9.31 3.93
CA HIS A 257 -13.95 -7.85 3.98
C HIS A 257 -14.45 -7.37 5.34
N LYS A 258 -13.53 -6.95 6.21
CA LYS A 258 -13.87 -6.34 7.50
C LYS A 258 -13.34 -4.92 7.55
N LYS A 259 -14.27 -3.97 7.67
CA LYS A 259 -13.99 -2.53 7.72
C LYS A 259 -14.22 -1.99 9.13
N GLY A 260 -13.53 -0.91 9.48
CA GLY A 260 -13.41 -0.45 10.86
C GLY A 260 -14.55 0.42 11.40
N ALA A 261 -15.46 0.90 10.54
CA ALA A 261 -16.48 1.89 10.90
C ALA A 261 -15.89 3.13 11.63
N GLY A 262 -14.68 3.54 11.26
CA GLY A 262 -13.92 4.64 11.86
C GLY A 262 -13.04 4.24 13.05
N SER A 263 -13.05 2.96 13.47
CA SER A 263 -12.19 2.39 14.51
C SER A 263 -11.15 1.45 13.92
N SER A 264 -9.88 1.60 14.34
CA SER A 264 -8.78 0.72 13.87
C SER A 264 -8.93 -0.71 14.39
N ILE A 265 -9.09 -0.86 15.71
CA ILE A 265 -9.13 -2.17 16.37
C ILE A 265 -10.35 -3.02 15.99
N SER A 266 -11.45 -2.36 15.65
CA SER A 266 -12.68 -3.05 15.23
C SER A 266 -12.49 -3.92 14.00
N ILE A 267 -11.54 -3.59 13.11
CA ILE A 267 -11.18 -4.44 11.97
C ILE A 267 -10.73 -5.81 12.49
N LEU A 268 -9.70 -5.81 13.33
CA LEU A 268 -9.08 -7.02 13.87
C LEU A 268 -10.06 -7.85 14.72
N GLU A 269 -10.88 -7.19 15.54
CA GLU A 269 -11.87 -7.87 16.39
C GLU A 269 -12.92 -8.63 15.55
N GLN A 270 -13.40 -8.01 14.47
CA GLN A 270 -14.35 -8.62 13.56
C GLN A 270 -13.73 -9.80 12.78
N GLU A 271 -12.49 -9.64 12.31
CA GLU A 271 -11.75 -10.72 11.65
C GLU A 271 -11.57 -11.92 12.58
N ALA A 272 -11.05 -11.69 13.79
CA ALA A 272 -10.81 -12.75 14.75
C ALA A 272 -12.11 -13.48 15.13
N ALA A 273 -13.23 -12.75 15.24
CA ALA A 273 -14.53 -13.36 15.50
C ALA A 273 -14.99 -14.27 14.35
N VAL A 274 -14.91 -13.79 13.10
CA VAL A 274 -15.32 -14.56 11.92
C VAL A 274 -14.42 -15.77 11.71
N VAL A 275 -13.09 -15.61 11.80
CA VAL A 275 -12.17 -16.73 11.60
C VAL A 275 -12.38 -17.82 12.65
N ARG A 276 -12.60 -17.46 13.92
CA ARG A 276 -12.95 -18.45 14.95
C ARG A 276 -14.23 -19.21 14.62
N GLN A 277 -15.23 -18.54 14.03
CA GLN A 277 -16.45 -19.19 13.59
C GLN A 277 -16.18 -20.14 12.41
N ILE A 278 -15.40 -19.70 11.42
CA ILE A 278 -14.98 -20.53 10.28
C ILE A 278 -14.26 -21.79 10.76
N GLN A 279 -13.25 -21.66 11.64
CA GLN A 279 -12.48 -22.79 12.15
C GLN A 279 -13.34 -23.80 12.93
N ARG A 280 -14.39 -23.33 13.62
CA ARG A 280 -15.35 -24.20 14.32
C ARG A 280 -16.27 -24.94 13.37
N LEU A 281 -16.76 -24.29 12.31
CA LEU A 281 -17.70 -24.87 11.37
C LEU A 281 -17.01 -25.74 10.31
N PHE A 282 -15.78 -25.41 9.93
CA PHE A 282 -15.03 -26.01 8.84
C PHE A 282 -13.60 -26.36 9.29
N PRO A 283 -13.43 -27.39 10.14
CA PRO A 283 -12.13 -27.71 10.73
C PRO A 283 -11.02 -28.04 9.71
N LYS A 284 -11.36 -28.49 8.49
CA LYS A 284 -10.36 -28.68 7.42
C LYS A 284 -9.66 -27.38 7.01
N PHE A 285 -10.25 -26.22 7.29
CA PHE A 285 -9.70 -24.90 6.97
C PHE A 285 -8.98 -24.24 8.15
N ALA A 286 -8.65 -24.99 9.21
CA ALA A 286 -7.93 -24.45 10.37
C ALA A 286 -6.61 -23.75 9.99
N ASP A 287 -5.89 -24.32 9.02
CA ASP A 287 -4.61 -23.83 8.51
C ASP A 287 -4.70 -23.07 7.18
N THR A 288 -5.91 -22.82 6.67
CA THR A 288 -6.10 -22.07 5.43
C THR A 288 -5.74 -20.59 5.65
N PRO A 289 -4.87 -19.98 4.81
CA PRO A 289 -4.55 -18.56 4.91
C PRO A 289 -5.79 -17.67 4.86
N VAL A 290 -5.83 -16.64 5.71
CA VAL A 290 -6.91 -15.65 5.77
C VAL A 290 -6.41 -14.32 5.25
N TYR A 291 -7.17 -13.73 4.33
CA TYR A 291 -6.93 -12.41 3.77
C TYR A 291 -8.05 -11.46 4.22
N ASN A 292 -7.70 -10.22 4.57
CA ASN A 292 -8.64 -9.10 4.50
C ASN A 292 -8.20 -8.14 3.41
N ASP A 293 -8.71 -8.39 2.22
CA ASP A 293 -8.36 -7.72 0.97
C ASP A 293 -9.16 -6.44 0.72
N GLU A 294 -9.98 -6.01 1.69
CA GLU A 294 -10.50 -4.64 1.79
C GLU A 294 -10.62 -4.13 3.25
N ALA A 295 -9.50 -4.18 3.97
CA ALA A 295 -9.35 -3.85 5.39
C ALA A 295 -9.36 -2.34 5.68
N ASP A 296 -10.43 -1.66 5.28
CA ASP A 296 -10.47 -0.20 5.30
C ASP A 296 -10.97 0.37 6.64
N PRO A 297 -10.48 1.55 7.05
CA PRO A 297 -11.04 2.27 8.19
C PRO A 297 -12.54 2.52 8.11
N LEU A 298 -13.07 2.81 6.91
CA LEU A 298 -14.49 3.14 6.69
C LEU A 298 -14.91 2.74 5.28
N VAL A 299 -16.10 2.14 5.16
CA VAL A 299 -16.79 1.81 3.90
C VAL A 299 -17.09 3.07 3.06
N GLY A 300 -17.29 2.89 1.75
CA GLY A 300 -17.62 3.96 0.82
C GLY A 300 -16.41 4.82 0.49
N TRP A 301 -15.58 4.37 -0.45
CA TRP A 301 -14.32 5.03 -0.82
C TRP A 301 -14.51 6.48 -1.31
N SER A 302 -15.64 6.75 -1.99
CA SER A 302 -15.96 8.04 -2.61
C SER A 302 -16.51 9.08 -1.62
N LEU A 303 -16.89 8.65 -0.40
CA LEU A 303 -17.40 9.56 0.63
C LEU A 303 -16.30 10.54 1.06
N PRO A 304 -16.52 11.87 0.96
CA PRO A 304 -15.51 12.85 1.34
C PRO A 304 -15.34 12.87 2.86
N GLN A 305 -14.13 12.58 3.31
CA GLN A 305 -13.73 12.62 4.71
C GLN A 305 -12.44 13.44 4.84
N PRO A 306 -12.39 14.49 5.68
CA PRO A 306 -11.18 15.29 5.86
C PRO A 306 -9.96 14.46 6.28
N TRP A 307 -10.15 13.47 7.14
CA TRP A 307 -9.07 12.61 7.64
C TRP A 307 -8.46 11.70 6.55
N ARG A 308 -9.17 11.42 5.45
CA ARG A 308 -8.64 10.67 4.29
C ARG A 308 -7.62 11.46 3.47
N ALA A 309 -7.52 12.77 3.69
CA ALA A 309 -6.72 13.69 2.88
C ALA A 309 -5.26 13.80 3.32
N ASP A 310 -4.96 13.48 4.58
CA ASP A 310 -3.70 13.86 5.23
C ASP A 310 -3.10 12.73 6.08
N VAL A 311 -2.20 13.08 7.02
CA VAL A 311 -1.47 12.11 7.86
C VAL A 311 -2.40 11.37 8.83
N THR A 312 -3.64 11.83 9.03
CA THR A 312 -4.62 11.12 9.87
C THR A 312 -4.89 9.72 9.32
N TYR A 313 -5.18 9.61 8.03
CA TYR A 313 -5.36 8.31 7.38
C TYR A 313 -4.06 7.51 7.33
N ALA A 314 -2.94 8.15 7.01
CA ALA A 314 -1.64 7.51 6.94
C ALA A 314 -1.24 6.84 8.27
N ALA A 315 -1.37 7.57 9.39
CA ALA A 315 -1.07 7.06 10.72
C ALA A 315 -2.05 5.97 11.17
N MET A 316 -3.33 6.07 10.77
CA MET A 316 -4.32 5.02 11.06
C MET A 316 -4.02 3.73 10.30
N VAL A 317 -3.56 3.79 9.04
CA VAL A 317 -3.13 2.59 8.28
C VAL A 317 -1.98 1.89 8.98
N VAL A 318 -0.95 2.63 9.39
CA VAL A 318 0.18 2.07 10.16
C VAL A 318 -0.28 1.48 11.49
N LYS A 319 -1.20 2.15 12.20
CA LYS A 319 -1.78 1.64 13.45
C LYS A 319 -2.51 0.31 13.24
N VAL A 320 -3.33 0.20 12.20
CA VAL A 320 -4.03 -1.05 11.84
C VAL A 320 -3.00 -2.16 11.58
N ILE A 321 -1.97 -1.91 10.77
CA ILE A 321 -0.92 -2.90 10.49
C ILE A 321 -0.19 -3.32 11.78
N ALA A 322 0.15 -2.37 12.65
CA ALA A 322 0.79 -2.64 13.93
C ALA A 322 -0.08 -3.49 14.86
N GLN A 323 -1.40 -3.24 14.90
CA GLN A 323 -2.35 -4.06 15.65
C GLN A 323 -2.38 -5.50 15.12
N HIS A 324 -2.45 -5.69 13.79
CA HIS A 324 -2.45 -7.04 13.20
C HIS A 324 -1.14 -7.78 13.48
N GLN A 325 0.01 -7.11 13.34
CA GLN A 325 1.29 -7.75 13.65
C GLN A 325 1.39 -8.09 15.14
N ASN A 326 1.17 -7.14 16.04
CA ASN A 326 1.49 -7.30 17.46
C ASN A 326 0.43 -8.09 18.24
N LEU A 327 -0.85 -8.03 17.84
CA LEU A 327 -1.95 -8.65 18.58
C LEU A 327 -2.47 -9.95 17.95
N LEU A 328 -2.24 -10.16 16.65
CA LEU A 328 -2.70 -11.36 15.92
C LEU A 328 -1.54 -12.24 15.46
N VAL A 329 -0.69 -11.75 14.57
CA VAL A 329 0.37 -12.54 13.93
C VAL A 329 1.45 -12.94 14.95
N ALA A 330 1.84 -12.02 15.83
CA ALA A 330 2.80 -12.27 16.90
C ALA A 330 2.19 -13.01 18.11
N ASN A 331 0.87 -13.24 18.14
CA ASN A 331 0.24 -13.94 19.24
C ASN A 331 0.34 -15.46 19.01
N THR A 332 1.26 -16.14 19.70
CA THR A 332 1.47 -17.60 19.57
C THR A 332 0.28 -18.43 20.03
N SER A 333 -0.67 -17.83 20.76
CA SER A 333 -1.92 -18.48 21.16
C SER A 333 -3.02 -18.34 20.10
N SER A 334 -2.80 -17.53 19.05
CA SER A 334 -3.72 -17.39 17.94
C SER A 334 -3.59 -18.57 16.98
N SER A 335 -4.70 -19.20 16.62
CA SER A 335 -4.78 -20.21 15.56
C SER A 335 -4.96 -19.60 14.17
N VAL A 336 -4.99 -18.27 14.03
CA VAL A 336 -5.32 -17.59 12.77
C VAL A 336 -4.08 -17.46 11.90
N ARG A 337 -4.10 -18.08 10.71
CA ARG A 337 -3.07 -17.89 9.67
C ARG A 337 -3.37 -16.65 8.81
N TYR A 338 -3.21 -15.47 9.40
CA TYR A 338 -3.41 -14.21 8.68
C TYR A 338 -2.24 -13.96 7.70
N ALA A 339 -2.56 -13.70 6.43
CA ALA A 339 -1.55 -13.69 5.37
C ALA A 339 -1.58 -12.47 4.46
N LEU A 340 -2.70 -11.73 4.40
CA LEU A 340 -2.79 -10.51 3.59
C LEU A 340 -3.77 -9.50 4.21
N LEU A 341 -3.36 -8.24 4.22
CA LEU A 341 -4.18 -7.06 4.49
C LEU A 341 -4.05 -6.13 3.28
N SER A 342 -5.17 -5.73 2.69
CA SER A 342 -5.18 -4.74 1.61
C SER A 342 -6.01 -3.55 2.03
N ASN A 343 -5.48 -2.35 1.81
CA ASN A 343 -6.30 -1.14 1.86
C ASN A 343 -6.79 -0.85 0.45
N ASP A 344 -8.10 -0.85 0.25
CA ASP A 344 -8.69 -0.73 -1.07
C ASP A 344 -8.76 0.75 -1.49
N ASN A 345 -7.61 1.31 -1.89
CA ASN A 345 -7.44 2.76 -2.02
C ASN A 345 -6.68 3.21 -3.29
N ALA A 346 -6.58 2.37 -4.32
CA ALA A 346 -6.02 2.75 -5.62
C ALA A 346 -7.04 3.44 -6.55
N PHE A 347 -8.21 3.85 -6.05
CA PHE A 347 -9.17 4.63 -6.81
C PHE A 347 -8.60 5.99 -7.27
N LEU A 348 -9.10 6.49 -8.40
CA LEU A 348 -8.87 7.86 -8.84
C LEU A 348 -9.94 8.78 -8.24
N SER A 349 -9.52 9.83 -7.54
CA SER A 349 -10.45 10.78 -6.92
C SER A 349 -11.23 11.60 -7.96
N TYR A 350 -12.43 12.06 -7.61
CA TYR A 350 -13.28 12.91 -8.42
C TYR A 350 -13.41 14.33 -7.83
N HIS A 351 -13.60 15.32 -8.70
CA HIS A 351 -14.03 16.65 -8.30
C HIS A 351 -15.40 16.58 -7.58
N PRO A 352 -15.65 17.39 -6.53
CA PRO A 352 -14.81 18.44 -5.94
C PRO A 352 -13.91 17.96 -4.78
N HIS A 353 -13.60 16.66 -4.73
CA HIS A 353 -12.98 16.01 -3.58
C HIS A 353 -11.63 15.33 -3.92
N PRO A 354 -10.66 16.04 -4.52
CA PRO A 354 -9.40 15.43 -4.96
C PRO A 354 -8.63 14.75 -3.82
N PHE A 355 -8.70 15.29 -2.60
CA PHE A 355 -7.97 14.76 -1.45
C PHE A 355 -8.82 13.91 -0.49
N SER A 356 -10.10 14.24 -0.31
CA SER A 356 -10.91 13.71 0.79
C SER A 356 -11.54 12.34 0.52
N GLN A 357 -11.29 11.74 -0.64
CA GLN A 357 -11.71 10.36 -0.95
C GLN A 357 -10.63 9.35 -0.53
N ARG A 358 -10.99 8.07 -0.42
CA ARG A 358 -10.07 6.99 -0.01
C ARG A 358 -9.19 6.58 -1.19
N THR A 359 -8.18 7.39 -1.44
CA THR A 359 -7.25 7.26 -2.57
C THR A 359 -5.79 7.34 -2.10
N LEU A 360 -4.87 6.69 -2.81
CA LEU A 360 -3.42 6.86 -2.64
C LEU A 360 -2.91 8.17 -3.24
N THR A 361 -3.56 8.63 -4.32
CA THR A 361 -3.23 9.85 -5.05
C THR A 361 -4.39 10.83 -5.05
N ALA A 362 -4.11 12.13 -5.10
CA ALA A 362 -5.11 13.16 -5.34
C ALA A 362 -5.06 13.57 -6.81
N ARG A 363 -6.15 13.33 -7.54
CA ARG A 363 -6.26 13.59 -8.97
C ARG A 363 -6.79 15.00 -9.25
N PHE A 364 -6.10 15.71 -10.14
CA PHE A 364 -6.52 17.00 -10.70
C PHE A 364 -6.63 16.88 -12.22
N GLN A 365 -7.84 17.08 -12.75
CA GLN A 365 -8.10 17.19 -14.19
C GLN A 365 -8.06 18.68 -14.56
N VAL A 366 -6.92 19.12 -15.10
CA VAL A 366 -6.60 20.54 -15.33
C VAL A 366 -7.13 20.96 -16.71
N ASN A 367 -8.43 21.22 -16.75
CA ASN A 367 -9.20 21.37 -17.99
C ASN A 367 -9.03 22.73 -18.68
N ASP A 368 -8.43 23.72 -18.02
CA ASP A 368 -8.15 25.05 -18.57
C ASP A 368 -6.85 25.11 -19.41
N THR A 369 -6.23 23.96 -19.67
CA THR A 369 -5.06 23.82 -20.56
C THR A 369 -5.45 23.27 -21.93
N ARG A 370 -4.56 23.41 -22.92
CA ARG A 370 -4.77 22.91 -24.30
C ARG A 370 -3.57 22.07 -24.76
N PRO A 371 -3.73 20.74 -24.90
CA PRO A 371 -4.89 19.95 -24.47
C PRO A 371 -5.04 19.96 -22.93
N PRO A 372 -6.25 19.66 -22.41
CA PRO A 372 -6.43 19.31 -21.01
C PRO A 372 -5.46 18.19 -20.58
N HIS A 373 -5.04 18.21 -19.32
CA HIS A 373 -4.14 17.19 -18.79
C HIS A 373 -4.51 16.79 -17.37
N VAL A 374 -3.86 15.74 -16.88
CA VAL A 374 -4.07 15.20 -15.52
C VAL A 374 -2.79 15.34 -14.72
N GLN A 375 -2.95 15.72 -13.45
CA GLN A 375 -1.88 15.78 -12.47
C GLN A 375 -2.29 14.92 -11.27
N LEU A 376 -1.36 14.10 -10.79
CA LEU A 376 -1.49 13.40 -9.53
C LEU A 376 -0.57 14.04 -8.49
N LEU A 377 -1.05 14.06 -7.24
CA LEU A 377 -0.25 14.35 -6.06
C LEU A 377 -0.24 13.12 -5.17
N ARG A 378 0.94 12.78 -4.63
CA ARG A 378 1.07 11.71 -3.66
C ARG A 378 0.44 12.14 -2.34
N LYS A 379 -0.54 11.38 -1.84
CA LYS A 379 -1.12 11.65 -0.52
C LYS A 379 -0.26 11.02 0.58
N PRO A 380 -0.36 11.51 1.83
CA PRO A 380 0.45 10.98 2.92
C PRO A 380 0.30 9.47 3.17
N VAL A 381 -0.87 8.87 2.89
CA VAL A 381 -1.06 7.42 3.02
C VAL A 381 -0.12 6.63 2.09
N LEU A 382 0.10 7.10 0.86
CA LEU A 382 1.04 6.47 -0.08
C LEU A 382 2.49 6.68 0.38
N THR A 383 2.80 7.85 0.96
CA THR A 383 4.11 8.09 1.59
C THR A 383 4.35 7.17 2.80
N ALA A 384 3.33 6.88 3.61
CA ALA A 384 3.44 5.95 4.73
C ALA A 384 3.72 4.51 4.31
N MET A 385 3.24 4.08 3.13
CA MET A 385 3.61 2.77 2.56
C MET A 385 5.11 2.67 2.28
N ALA A 386 5.77 3.78 1.91
CA ALA A 386 7.22 3.81 1.77
C ALA A 386 7.97 3.73 3.11
N LEU A 387 7.41 4.28 4.20
CA LEU A 387 7.97 4.09 5.54
C LEU A 387 7.83 2.63 6.00
N LEU A 388 6.69 2.01 5.75
CA LEU A 388 6.46 0.59 6.02
C LEU A 388 7.39 -0.32 5.20
N ALA A 389 7.74 0.08 3.97
CA ALA A 389 8.67 -0.68 3.12
C ALA A 389 10.11 -0.73 3.66
N LEU A 390 10.46 0.17 4.58
CA LEU A 390 11.75 0.15 5.28
C LEU A 390 11.80 -0.89 6.42
N LEU A 391 10.66 -1.45 6.84
CA LEU A 391 10.66 -2.58 7.76
C LEU A 391 11.32 -3.79 7.08
N ASP A 392 12.17 -4.48 7.83
CA ASP A 392 12.88 -5.67 7.41
C ASP A 392 12.17 -6.94 7.87
N ASP A 393 12.80 -8.10 7.67
CA ASP A 393 12.19 -9.42 7.71
C ASP A 393 12.13 -10.06 9.09
N GLU A 394 12.71 -9.46 10.12
CA GLU A 394 12.62 -9.92 11.50
C GLU A 394 12.11 -8.85 12.46
N GLN A 395 11.10 -9.17 13.25
CA GLN A 395 10.53 -8.28 14.27
C GLN A 395 11.43 -8.24 15.51
N LEU A 396 11.82 -7.03 15.93
CA LEU A 396 12.53 -6.79 17.17
C LEU A 396 11.57 -6.73 18.37
N TRP A 397 12.10 -7.03 19.56
CA TRP A 397 11.38 -6.71 20.80
C TRP A 397 11.24 -5.20 20.96
N ALA A 398 10.00 -4.78 21.19
CA ALA A 398 9.66 -3.41 21.51
C ALA A 398 8.55 -3.36 22.57
N GLU A 399 8.58 -2.32 23.40
CA GLU A 399 7.60 -2.07 24.45
C GLU A 399 7.26 -0.58 24.49
N VAL A 400 5.97 -0.27 24.54
CA VAL A 400 5.47 1.08 24.82
C VAL A 400 4.91 1.09 26.23
N SER A 401 5.27 2.09 27.03
CA SER A 401 4.70 2.28 28.36
C SER A 401 4.46 3.74 28.69
N ARG A 402 3.56 4.01 29.64
CA ARG A 402 3.31 5.33 30.21
C ARG A 402 2.99 5.16 31.69
N ASP A 403 3.64 5.95 32.55
CA ASP A 403 3.48 5.86 34.01
C ASP A 403 3.62 4.44 34.57
N GLY A 404 4.60 3.69 34.04
CA GLY A 404 4.85 2.29 34.44
C GLY A 404 3.85 1.27 33.90
N THR A 405 2.79 1.69 33.20
CA THR A 405 1.82 0.80 32.56
C THR A 405 2.24 0.48 31.14
N VAL A 406 2.36 -0.80 30.80
CA VAL A 406 2.64 -1.25 29.42
C VAL A 406 1.39 -1.07 28.57
N LEU A 407 1.56 -0.47 27.39
CA LEU A 407 0.51 -0.22 26.41
C LEU A 407 0.77 -1.09 25.19
N ASP A 408 -0.24 -1.85 24.78
CA ASP A 408 -0.21 -2.61 23.53
C ASP A 408 -0.52 -1.71 22.31
N SER A 409 -0.67 -2.31 21.12
CA SER A 409 -1.02 -1.56 19.91
C SER A 409 -2.49 -1.11 19.83
N ASN A 410 -3.33 -1.45 20.79
CA ASN A 410 -4.70 -0.92 20.91
C ASN A 410 -4.74 0.45 21.64
N HIS A 411 -3.68 1.24 21.46
CA HIS A 411 -3.53 2.56 22.06
C HIS A 411 -3.17 3.60 20.99
N THR A 412 -3.24 4.87 21.36
CA THR A 412 -2.97 5.98 20.43
C THR A 412 -1.51 6.06 20.00
N VAL A 413 -0.58 5.53 20.79
CA VAL A 413 0.84 5.43 20.45
C VAL A 413 1.23 3.96 20.43
N GLY A 414 1.95 3.56 19.39
CA GLY A 414 2.50 2.23 19.26
C GLY A 414 3.71 2.20 18.36
N VAL A 415 4.30 1.02 18.21
CA VAL A 415 5.57 0.84 17.50
C VAL A 415 5.60 -0.49 16.75
N LEU A 416 6.21 -0.46 15.56
CA LEU A 416 6.78 -1.63 14.89
C LEU A 416 8.28 -1.44 14.79
N ALA A 417 9.03 -2.48 15.16
CA ALA A 417 10.48 -2.48 15.06
C ALA A 417 10.95 -3.75 14.35
N SER A 418 11.92 -3.60 13.46
CA SER A 418 12.49 -4.70 12.70
C SER A 418 14.00 -4.59 12.58
N THR A 419 14.65 -5.70 12.29
CA THR A 419 16.08 -5.77 11.98
C THR A 419 16.33 -6.62 10.75
N HIS A 420 17.50 -6.40 10.16
CA HIS A 420 18.01 -7.13 9.02
C HIS A 420 19.40 -7.68 9.32
N HIS A 421 19.63 -8.95 8.98
CA HIS A 421 20.94 -9.58 9.02
C HIS A 421 21.60 -9.59 7.63
N PRO A 422 22.86 -9.14 7.51
CA PRO A 422 23.50 -8.94 6.21
C PRO A 422 23.67 -10.24 5.41
N MET A 423 23.40 -10.20 4.10
CA MET A 423 23.51 -11.34 3.19
C MET A 423 24.70 -11.25 2.19
N GLY A 424 25.58 -10.26 2.33
CA GLY A 424 26.75 -10.07 1.45
C GLY A 424 27.42 -8.70 1.59
N PRO A 425 28.42 -8.37 0.75
CA PRO A 425 29.22 -7.14 0.88
C PRO A 425 28.47 -5.85 0.52
N ALA A 426 27.46 -5.93 -0.35
CA ALA A 426 26.57 -4.81 -0.71
C ALA A 426 25.45 -4.56 0.31
N ASP A 427 25.47 -5.28 1.43
CA ASP A 427 24.42 -5.27 2.43
C ASP A 427 25.03 -5.18 3.84
N ALA A 428 24.26 -4.68 4.79
CA ALA A 428 24.73 -4.43 6.14
C ALA A 428 23.58 -4.56 7.13
N TRP A 429 23.95 -4.71 8.41
CA TRP A 429 22.99 -4.72 9.50
C TRP A 429 22.16 -3.43 9.53
N ARG A 430 20.85 -3.58 9.76
CA ARG A 430 19.90 -2.47 9.85
C ARG A 430 18.91 -2.71 10.98
N ALA A 431 18.38 -1.62 11.51
CA ALA A 431 17.18 -1.64 12.34
C ALA A 431 16.26 -0.47 11.98
N THR A 432 14.98 -0.77 11.84
CA THR A 432 13.93 0.22 11.53
C THR A 432 12.93 0.24 12.67
N VAL A 433 12.72 1.41 13.27
CA VAL A 433 11.72 1.66 14.32
C VAL A 433 10.69 2.64 13.79
N LEU A 434 9.47 2.19 13.56
CA LEU A 434 8.34 3.00 13.10
C LEU A 434 7.34 3.19 14.25
N VAL A 435 7.25 4.41 14.76
CA VAL A 435 6.30 4.84 15.78
C VAL A 435 5.13 5.56 15.13
N TYR A 436 3.91 5.22 15.55
CA TYR A 436 2.70 5.97 15.18
C TYR A 436 2.12 6.71 16.37
N ALA A 437 1.52 7.88 16.10
CA ALA A 437 0.57 8.55 16.99
C ALA A 437 -0.74 8.73 16.21
N SER A 438 -1.79 7.98 16.56
CA SER A 438 -3.07 7.98 15.86
C SER A 438 -4.27 7.70 16.79
N ASP A 439 -5.22 8.63 16.79
CA ASP A 439 -6.54 8.47 17.41
C ASP A 439 -7.61 8.13 16.36
N ASP A 440 -7.27 7.14 15.53
CA ASP A 440 -8.07 6.65 14.40
C ASP A 440 -8.41 7.79 13.43
N THR A 441 -9.70 8.10 13.28
CA THR A 441 -10.20 9.12 12.35
C THR A 441 -10.14 10.54 12.91
N ARG A 442 -9.68 10.73 14.16
CA ARG A 442 -9.61 12.03 14.83
C ARG A 442 -8.18 12.59 14.82
N ALA A 443 -8.08 13.86 14.44
CA ALA A 443 -6.87 14.66 14.56
C ALA A 443 -7.00 15.67 15.70
N HIS A 444 -5.89 15.95 16.39
CA HIS A 444 -5.81 16.82 17.55
C HIS A 444 -4.69 17.86 17.34
N ALA A 445 -4.97 18.90 16.54
CA ALA A 445 -3.97 19.87 16.10
C ALA A 445 -3.19 20.58 17.22
N ASN A 446 -3.80 20.70 18.41
CA ASN A 446 -3.21 21.35 19.59
C ASN A 446 -2.59 20.37 20.59
N ARG A 447 -2.58 19.05 20.28
CA ARG A 447 -2.00 18.04 21.15
C ARG A 447 -0.62 17.66 20.65
N SER A 448 0.33 17.68 21.58
CA SER A 448 1.68 17.20 21.39
C SER A 448 1.92 16.05 22.37
N VAL A 449 2.31 14.89 21.87
CA VAL A 449 2.55 13.68 22.64
C VAL A 449 4.03 13.61 22.99
N PRO A 450 4.44 13.85 24.25
CA PRO A 450 5.83 13.71 24.64
C PRO A 450 6.23 12.24 24.60
N LEU A 451 7.37 11.94 23.98
CA LEU A 451 7.87 10.59 23.81
C LEU A 451 9.35 10.52 24.19
N THR A 452 9.77 9.38 24.74
CA THR A 452 11.17 9.02 24.92
C THR A 452 11.41 7.67 24.24
N LEU A 453 12.19 7.67 23.17
CA LEU A 453 12.69 6.44 22.55
C LEU A 453 14.02 6.07 23.21
N SER A 454 14.15 4.81 23.62
CA SER A 454 15.39 4.20 24.08
C SER A 454 15.68 2.96 23.23
N LEU A 455 16.53 3.11 22.22
CA LEU A 455 17.05 2.03 21.39
C LEU A 455 18.42 1.59 21.91
N TYR A 456 18.57 0.30 22.16
CA TYR A 456 19.80 -0.31 22.70
C TYR A 456 20.02 -1.70 22.09
N GLY A 457 21.13 -2.36 22.43
CA GLY A 457 21.46 -3.67 21.87
C GLY A 457 21.90 -3.62 20.39
N VAL A 458 22.29 -2.44 19.89
CA VAL A 458 22.79 -2.29 18.53
C VAL A 458 24.14 -3.03 18.44
N PRO A 459 24.30 -4.01 17.53
CA PRO A 459 25.52 -4.79 17.44
C PRO A 459 26.70 -3.85 17.13
N PRO A 460 27.86 -4.05 17.78
CA PRO A 460 29.05 -3.29 17.44
C PRO A 460 29.37 -3.56 15.97
N GLY A 461 29.55 -2.50 15.18
CA GLY A 461 30.15 -2.66 13.85
C GLY A 461 31.50 -3.39 13.98
N PRO A 462 32.01 -4.05 12.92
CA PRO A 462 33.30 -4.73 12.96
C PRO A 462 34.34 -3.84 13.65
N ALA A 463 35.16 -4.41 14.55
CA ALA A 463 35.96 -3.65 15.53
C ALA A 463 36.93 -2.59 14.94
N SER A 464 37.16 -2.61 13.62
CA SER A 464 37.90 -1.59 12.87
C SER A 464 37.04 -0.47 12.25
N ARG A 465 35.71 -0.49 12.41
CA ARG A 465 34.71 0.36 11.72
C ARG A 465 33.50 0.74 12.59
N SER A 466 33.60 0.70 13.92
CA SER A 466 32.53 1.15 14.84
C SER A 466 32.09 2.62 14.61
N ALA A 467 32.86 3.40 13.86
CA ALA A 467 32.54 4.75 13.39
C ALA A 467 31.55 4.84 12.21
N GLU A 468 31.02 3.72 11.70
CA GLU A 468 30.23 3.71 10.45
C GLU A 468 28.74 3.44 10.62
N VAL A 469 28.22 3.27 11.84
CA VAL A 469 26.78 3.16 12.08
C VAL A 469 26.17 4.56 12.14
N VAL A 470 25.14 4.81 11.35
CA VAL A 470 24.40 6.08 11.33
C VAL A 470 22.92 5.83 11.58
N PHE A 471 22.21 6.88 12.00
CA PHE A 471 20.75 6.86 12.03
C PHE A 471 20.16 8.07 11.31
N VAL A 472 19.01 7.85 10.68
CA VAL A 472 18.17 8.86 10.02
C VAL A 472 16.82 8.90 10.72
N GLN A 473 16.22 10.08 10.77
CA GLN A 473 14.87 10.27 11.29
C GLN A 473 13.97 10.80 10.19
N LEU A 474 12.83 10.15 9.96
CA LEU A 474 11.80 10.57 9.03
C LEU A 474 10.52 10.88 9.81
N TYR A 475 9.94 12.05 9.58
CA TYR A 475 8.79 12.57 10.29
C TYR A 475 7.66 12.91 9.33
N MET A 476 6.43 12.54 9.70
CA MET A 476 5.23 12.96 8.99
C MET A 476 4.18 13.45 9.99
N ASP A 477 3.62 14.63 9.73
CA ASP A 477 2.47 15.18 10.42
C ASP A 477 1.71 16.13 9.48
N ASN A 478 0.55 16.62 9.93
CA ASN A 478 -0.30 17.49 9.12
C ASN A 478 0.24 18.90 8.88
N TRP A 479 1.28 19.34 9.61
CA TRP A 479 1.93 20.63 9.43
C TRP A 479 3.03 20.58 8.38
N LEU A 480 3.87 19.54 8.42
CA LEU A 480 5.05 19.41 7.57
C LEU A 480 4.78 18.68 6.26
N CYS A 481 3.90 17.67 6.28
CA CYS A 481 3.80 16.66 5.22
C CYS A 481 2.35 16.49 4.73
N SER A 482 1.65 17.59 4.45
CA SER A 482 0.27 17.57 3.96
C SER A 482 0.09 18.42 2.70
N PRO A 483 0.12 17.80 1.50
CA PRO A 483 -0.23 18.50 0.26
C PRO A 483 -1.67 19.05 0.28
N TYR A 484 -2.58 18.39 0.99
CA TYR A 484 -3.93 18.90 1.26
C TYR A 484 -3.90 20.21 2.06
N GLY A 485 -3.04 20.31 3.07
CA GLY A 485 -2.83 21.53 3.85
C GLY A 485 -2.30 22.69 2.99
N GLU A 486 -1.35 22.43 2.09
CA GLU A 486 -0.87 23.41 1.10
C GLU A 486 -1.97 23.83 0.13
N TRP A 487 -2.72 22.88 -0.44
CA TRP A 487 -3.85 23.14 -1.34
C TRP A 487 -4.91 24.04 -0.69
N ARG A 488 -5.23 23.79 0.59
CA ARG A 488 -6.13 24.64 1.38
C ARG A 488 -5.58 26.04 1.57
N ARG A 489 -4.29 26.19 1.91
CA ARG A 489 -3.63 27.49 2.07
C ARG A 489 -3.59 28.30 0.78
N LEU A 490 -3.54 27.62 -0.37
CA LEU A 490 -3.62 28.22 -1.70
C LEU A 490 -5.04 28.61 -2.13
N GLY A 491 -6.05 28.44 -1.27
CA GLY A 491 -7.44 28.79 -1.59
C GLY A 491 -8.21 27.71 -2.33
N ARG A 492 -7.75 26.44 -2.27
CA ARG A 492 -8.38 25.27 -2.92
C ARG A 492 -8.60 25.44 -4.43
N PRO A 493 -7.56 25.80 -5.21
CA PRO A 493 -7.70 25.97 -6.66
C PRO A 493 -8.19 24.67 -7.31
N VAL A 494 -9.20 24.80 -8.18
CA VAL A 494 -9.75 23.67 -8.96
C VAL A 494 -8.76 23.25 -10.05
N TYR A 495 -8.13 24.23 -10.71
CA TYR A 495 -7.06 24.06 -11.70
C TYR A 495 -5.79 24.74 -11.18
N PRO A 496 -4.96 24.05 -10.38
CA PRO A 496 -3.75 24.64 -9.84
C PRO A 496 -2.74 24.98 -10.95
N SER A 497 -2.03 26.10 -10.80
CA SER A 497 -0.91 26.45 -11.67
C SER A 497 0.30 25.52 -11.47
N ALA A 498 1.27 25.54 -12.38
CA ALA A 498 2.53 24.79 -12.24
C ALA A 498 3.28 25.13 -10.93
N GLU A 499 3.25 26.40 -10.52
CA GLU A 499 3.82 26.86 -9.24
C GLU A 499 3.05 26.30 -8.05
N GLN A 500 1.72 26.36 -8.09
CA GLN A 500 0.87 25.79 -7.03
C GLN A 500 1.07 24.28 -6.88
N PHE A 501 1.21 23.56 -7.99
CA PHE A 501 1.58 22.15 -7.96
C PHE A 501 2.94 21.90 -7.34
N ARG A 502 3.99 22.67 -7.70
CA ARG A 502 5.31 22.56 -7.05
C ARG A 502 5.23 22.78 -5.54
N ARG A 503 4.45 23.76 -5.10
CA ARG A 503 4.24 24.03 -3.67
C ARG A 503 3.53 22.89 -2.95
N MET A 504 2.49 22.30 -3.54
CA MET A 504 1.83 21.13 -2.96
C MET A 504 2.76 19.90 -2.93
N ARG A 505 3.54 19.67 -3.99
CA ARG A 505 4.51 18.56 -4.08
C ARG A 505 5.63 18.67 -3.05
N ALA A 506 6.01 19.88 -2.68
CA ALA A 506 7.01 20.10 -1.64
C ALA A 506 6.60 19.55 -0.25
N ALA A 507 5.34 19.17 -0.05
CA ALA A 507 4.81 18.54 1.16
C ALA A 507 4.52 17.03 1.01
N GLU A 508 4.94 16.37 -0.08
CA GLU A 508 4.70 14.93 -0.32
C GLU A 508 5.66 14.01 0.43
N ASP A 509 6.92 14.43 0.58
CA ASP A 509 7.99 13.67 1.25
C ASP A 509 7.96 13.89 2.78
N PRO A 510 8.37 12.89 3.58
CA PRO A 510 8.56 13.08 5.01
C PRO A 510 9.64 14.14 5.27
N ALA A 511 9.52 14.87 6.38
CA ALA A 511 10.62 15.69 6.87
C ALA A 511 11.76 14.76 7.33
N ALA A 512 12.95 14.95 6.77
CA ALA A 512 14.10 14.09 7.02
C ALA A 512 15.21 14.85 7.75
N VAL A 513 15.77 14.22 8.79
CA VAL A 513 17.03 14.66 9.41
C VAL A 513 18.18 13.93 8.71
N MET A 514 19.22 14.68 8.32
CA MET A 514 20.41 14.10 7.68
C MET A 514 21.02 12.97 8.55
N PRO A 515 21.73 12.00 7.95
CA PRO A 515 22.37 10.92 8.69
C PRO A 515 23.29 11.45 9.82
N LEU A 516 23.06 10.94 11.03
CA LEU A 516 23.86 11.26 12.22
C LEU A 516 24.60 10.02 12.71
N PRO A 517 25.85 10.15 13.20
CA PRO A 517 26.57 9.01 13.77
C PRO A 517 25.82 8.44 14.97
N PHE A 518 25.76 7.12 15.07
CA PHE A 518 25.16 6.44 16.21
C PHE A 518 26.05 6.62 17.46
N PRO A 519 25.48 6.84 18.66
CA PRO A 519 26.27 7.06 19.87
C PRO A 519 27.20 5.87 20.21
N SER A 520 28.44 6.19 20.58
CA SER A 520 29.46 5.19 20.97
C SER A 520 29.10 4.37 22.23
N SER A 521 28.11 4.83 23.00
CA SER A 521 27.54 4.10 24.14
C SER A 521 26.75 2.85 23.74
N GLY A 522 26.48 2.63 22.45
CA GLY A 522 25.62 1.55 21.97
C GLY A 522 24.13 1.77 22.27
N ARG A 523 23.77 2.99 22.71
CA ARG A 523 22.40 3.36 23.07
C ARG A 523 22.02 4.72 22.49
N LEU A 524 20.90 4.76 21.79
CA LEU A 524 20.29 5.98 21.26
C LEU A 524 19.06 6.35 22.09
N THR A 525 19.08 7.55 22.68
CA THR A 525 17.93 8.12 23.39
C THR A 525 17.46 9.38 22.66
N LEU A 526 16.22 9.38 22.19
CA LEU A 526 15.60 10.52 21.50
C LEU A 526 14.33 10.93 22.24
N ARG A 527 14.05 12.22 22.31
CA ARG A 527 12.90 12.77 23.06
C ARG A 527 12.04 13.71 22.20
N PRO A 528 11.41 13.21 21.12
CA PRO A 528 10.55 14.05 20.30
C PRO A 528 9.23 14.35 21.00
N ALA A 529 8.57 15.41 20.55
CA ALA A 529 7.20 15.74 20.90
C ALA A 529 6.36 15.58 19.62
N LEU A 530 5.54 14.53 19.56
CA LEU A 530 4.86 14.10 18.34
C LEU A 530 3.47 14.74 18.23
N PRO A 531 3.14 15.44 17.12
CA PRO A 531 1.77 15.84 16.84
C PRO A 531 0.83 14.62 16.73
N LEU A 532 -0.47 14.83 16.94
CA LEU A 532 -1.49 13.80 16.76
C LEU A 532 -2.45 14.22 15.63
N PRO A 533 -2.34 13.64 14.41
CA PRO A 533 -1.59 12.44 14.05
C PRO A 533 -0.13 12.70 13.67
N SER A 534 0.69 11.66 13.79
CA SER A 534 2.03 11.63 13.19
C SER A 534 2.57 10.21 12.97
N LEU A 535 3.57 10.12 12.10
CA LEU A 535 4.45 8.97 11.95
C LEU A 535 5.89 9.41 12.15
N TRP A 536 6.66 8.61 12.88
CA TRP A 536 8.07 8.85 13.10
C TRP A 536 8.86 7.57 12.92
N LEU A 537 9.78 7.58 11.98
CA LEU A 537 10.67 6.46 11.68
C LEU A 537 12.10 6.80 12.05
N VAL A 538 12.75 5.92 12.80
CA VAL A 538 14.19 5.93 13.06
C VAL A 538 14.81 4.75 12.31
N HIS A 539 15.64 5.04 11.33
CA HIS A 539 16.35 4.03 10.54
C HIS A 539 17.81 4.03 10.92
N VAL A 540 18.29 2.95 11.50
CA VAL A 540 19.70 2.76 11.89
C VAL A 540 20.34 1.80 10.90
N CYS A 541 21.46 2.21 10.33
CA CYS A 541 22.18 1.41 9.35
C CYS A 541 23.67 1.34 9.70
N ALA A 542 24.22 0.14 9.63
CA ALA A 542 25.65 -0.04 9.43
C ALA A 542 26.00 0.20 7.95
N ARG A 543 27.23 0.65 7.67
CA ARG A 543 27.70 0.90 6.31
C ARG A 543 27.98 -0.39 5.54
N PRO A 544 27.33 -0.64 4.39
CA PRO A 544 27.73 -1.72 3.50
C PRO A 544 29.12 -1.48 2.92
N GLU A 545 29.85 -2.53 2.57
CA GLU A 545 31.19 -2.40 1.99
C GLU A 545 31.13 -1.74 0.61
N GLU A 546 30.18 -2.16 -0.21
CA GLU A 546 29.95 -1.62 -1.55
C GLU A 546 28.95 -0.44 -1.53
N PRO A 547 29.06 0.50 -2.49
CA PRO A 547 28.03 1.53 -2.70
C PRO A 547 26.72 0.91 -3.25
N PRO A 548 25.63 1.70 -3.32
CA PRO A 548 24.38 1.24 -3.92
C PRO A 548 24.54 0.73 -5.36
N GLY A 549 23.71 -0.24 -5.73
CA GLY A 549 23.64 -0.73 -7.10
C GLY A 549 22.94 0.24 -8.05
N GLN A 550 22.76 -0.20 -9.31
CA GLN A 550 22.26 0.65 -10.40
C GLN A 550 20.73 0.80 -10.36
N VAL A 551 20.26 2.03 -10.60
CA VAL A 551 18.84 2.30 -10.90
C VAL A 551 18.49 1.77 -12.29
N THR A 552 17.33 1.12 -12.44
CA THR A 552 16.92 0.51 -13.71
C THR A 552 15.55 1.01 -14.16
N ARG A 553 15.15 0.69 -15.40
CA ARG A 553 13.81 0.97 -15.94
C ARG A 553 13.37 2.43 -15.84
N LEU A 554 14.33 3.37 -15.93
CA LEU A 554 14.00 4.79 -16.02
C LEU A 554 13.10 5.02 -17.23
N ARG A 555 12.01 5.76 -17.04
CA ARG A 555 11.08 6.19 -18.09
C ARG A 555 10.65 7.63 -17.82
N ALA A 556 10.33 8.36 -18.89
CA ALA A 556 9.81 9.72 -18.83
C ALA A 556 8.38 9.74 -19.43
N LEU A 557 7.40 10.04 -18.59
CA LEU A 557 5.98 10.07 -18.94
C LEU A 557 5.52 11.54 -19.09
N PRO A 558 4.98 11.95 -20.25
CA PRO A 558 4.57 13.34 -20.48
C PRO A 558 3.37 13.73 -19.61
N LEU A 559 3.43 14.86 -18.91
CA LEU A 559 2.26 15.37 -18.17
C LEU A 559 1.54 16.46 -18.95
N THR A 560 2.28 17.51 -19.30
CA THR A 560 1.81 18.63 -20.12
C THR A 560 3.03 19.37 -20.67
N ARG A 561 2.83 20.45 -21.42
CA ARG A 561 3.94 21.28 -21.91
C ARG A 561 4.83 21.70 -20.74
N GLY A 562 6.12 21.42 -20.85
CA GLY A 562 7.11 21.78 -19.84
C GLY A 562 7.08 20.95 -18.57
N GLN A 563 6.34 19.84 -18.53
CA GLN A 563 6.29 18.96 -17.36
C GLN A 563 6.26 17.49 -17.75
N LEU A 564 7.05 16.69 -17.04
CA LEU A 564 7.05 15.23 -17.18
C LEU A 564 7.21 14.55 -15.83
N LEU A 565 6.89 13.27 -15.80
CA LEU A 565 7.05 12.37 -14.68
C LEU A 565 8.19 11.40 -14.99
N LEU A 566 9.25 11.42 -14.19
CA LEU A 566 10.28 10.38 -14.20
C LEU A 566 9.87 9.27 -13.24
N VAL A 567 9.95 8.02 -13.68
CA VAL A 567 9.72 6.82 -12.85
C VAL A 567 10.81 5.81 -13.14
N TRP A 568 11.26 5.08 -12.12
CA TRP A 568 12.32 4.07 -12.23
C TRP A 568 12.08 2.90 -11.28
N SER A 569 12.98 1.91 -11.33
CA SER A 569 12.98 0.77 -10.42
C SER A 569 14.25 0.72 -9.59
N ASP A 570 14.09 0.33 -8.33
CA ASP A 570 15.14 0.06 -7.36
C ASP A 570 15.50 -1.43 -7.24
N GLU A 571 15.02 -2.29 -8.14
CA GLU A 571 15.18 -3.76 -8.06
C GLU A 571 16.64 -4.24 -7.98
N ARG A 572 17.60 -3.41 -8.38
CA ARG A 572 19.06 -3.69 -8.34
C ARG A 572 19.86 -2.75 -7.44
N VAL A 573 19.20 -1.88 -6.68
CA VAL A 573 19.89 -0.90 -5.82
C VAL A 573 20.48 -1.57 -4.58
N GLY A 574 19.85 -2.65 -4.10
CA GLY A 574 20.34 -3.43 -2.96
C GLY A 574 19.88 -2.87 -1.63
N SER A 575 20.79 -2.25 -0.88
CA SER A 575 20.53 -1.75 0.48
C SER A 575 19.38 -0.73 0.53
N LYS A 576 18.62 -0.75 1.63
CA LYS A 576 17.57 0.26 1.94
C LYS A 576 18.13 1.55 2.57
N CYS A 577 19.43 1.62 2.87
CA CYS A 577 20.07 2.76 3.55
C CYS A 577 20.31 3.95 2.60
N LEU A 578 19.25 4.41 1.95
CA LEU A 578 19.28 5.41 0.89
C LEU A 578 18.85 6.78 1.41
N TRP A 579 19.66 7.80 1.14
CA TRP A 579 19.31 9.20 1.43
C TRP A 579 18.35 9.74 0.38
N THR A 580 18.66 9.53 -0.91
CA THR A 580 17.88 10.07 -2.02
C THR A 580 18.25 9.40 -3.34
N TYR A 581 17.48 9.69 -4.38
CA TYR A 581 17.90 9.54 -5.76
C TYR A 581 18.35 10.89 -6.34
N GLU A 582 19.61 10.93 -6.80
CA GLU A 582 20.13 12.05 -7.58
C GLU A 582 19.65 11.91 -9.03
N ILE A 583 19.05 12.99 -9.54
CA ILE A 583 18.53 13.08 -10.90
C ILE A 583 19.35 14.12 -11.63
N GLN A 584 19.82 13.78 -12.83
CA GLN A 584 20.52 14.71 -13.70
C GLN A 584 19.81 14.88 -15.04
N PHE A 585 19.94 16.07 -15.60
CA PHE A 585 19.36 16.47 -16.88
C PHE A 585 20.42 17.09 -17.79
N SER A 586 20.35 16.77 -19.08
CA SER A 586 21.21 17.33 -20.13
C SER A 586 20.38 17.70 -21.34
N LEU A 587 20.54 18.91 -21.89
CA LEU A 587 19.84 19.33 -23.11
C LEU A 587 20.28 18.52 -24.34
N GLU A 588 21.58 18.24 -24.43
CA GLU A 588 22.23 17.63 -25.61
C GLU A 588 22.69 16.18 -25.34
N GLY A 589 22.58 15.70 -24.10
CA GLY A 589 23.09 14.38 -23.69
C GLY A 589 24.60 14.34 -23.42
N VAL A 590 25.27 15.50 -23.42
CA VAL A 590 26.74 15.60 -23.22
C VAL A 590 27.06 16.03 -21.79
N VAL A 591 26.59 17.23 -21.39
CA VAL A 591 26.83 17.79 -20.05
C VAL A 591 25.56 17.63 -19.21
N TYR A 592 25.66 16.86 -18.13
CA TYR A 592 24.56 16.61 -17.20
C TYR A 592 24.67 17.50 -15.97
N LEU A 593 23.57 18.19 -15.64
CA LEU A 593 23.45 19.02 -14.46
C LEU A 593 22.47 18.39 -13.45
N PRO A 594 22.76 18.46 -12.14
CA PRO A 594 21.85 17.94 -11.12
C PRO A 594 20.57 18.77 -11.05
N ILE A 595 19.43 18.09 -10.85
CA ILE A 595 18.16 18.73 -10.53
C ILE A 595 18.05 18.88 -9.02
N ASN A 596 18.03 20.13 -8.54
CA ASN A 596 17.86 20.44 -7.12
C ASN A 596 16.44 20.08 -6.65
N ARG A 597 16.34 19.24 -5.61
CA ARG A 597 15.07 18.81 -5.02
C ARG A 597 15.25 18.40 -3.57
N LYS A 598 14.14 18.27 -2.84
CA LYS A 598 14.14 17.65 -1.50
C LYS A 598 14.58 16.18 -1.58
N PRO A 599 15.29 15.66 -0.56
CA PRO A 599 15.68 14.26 -0.52
C PRO A 599 14.44 13.36 -0.50
N SER A 600 14.45 12.31 -1.32
CA SER A 600 13.35 11.35 -1.38
C SER A 600 13.84 10.01 -1.93
N THR A 601 13.38 8.94 -1.29
CA THR A 601 13.57 7.55 -1.69
C THR A 601 12.42 7.00 -2.53
N PHE A 602 11.41 7.80 -2.86
CA PHE A 602 10.38 7.36 -3.80
C PHE A 602 10.94 7.23 -5.21
N ASN A 603 10.52 6.19 -5.92
CA ASN A 603 11.05 5.85 -7.24
C ASN A 603 10.41 6.65 -8.39
N LEU A 604 10.01 7.89 -8.10
CA LEU A 604 9.29 8.77 -9.01
C LEU A 604 9.52 10.23 -8.67
N PHE A 605 9.54 11.08 -9.70
CA PHE A 605 9.69 12.52 -9.57
C PHE A 605 9.01 13.29 -10.70
N VAL A 606 8.19 14.29 -10.36
CA VAL A 606 7.63 15.22 -11.35
C VAL A 606 8.62 16.36 -11.61
N PHE A 607 9.16 16.43 -12.82
CA PHE A 607 10.00 17.52 -13.27
C PHE A 607 9.15 18.61 -13.92
N SER A 608 9.08 19.77 -13.25
CA SER A 608 8.32 20.97 -13.68
C SER A 608 9.19 22.21 -13.46
N PRO A 609 10.22 22.45 -14.30
CA PRO A 609 11.13 23.58 -14.15
C PRO A 609 10.44 24.91 -14.47
N ASP A 610 10.86 26.01 -13.84
CA ASP A 610 10.36 27.36 -14.13
C ASP A 610 10.55 27.77 -15.60
N THR A 611 11.60 27.26 -16.24
CA THR A 611 11.90 27.52 -17.66
C THR A 611 11.01 26.76 -18.62
N ALA A 612 10.23 25.78 -18.14
CA ALA A 612 9.46 24.81 -18.94
C ALA A 612 10.32 23.99 -19.95
N VAL A 613 11.65 24.00 -19.80
CA VAL A 613 12.56 23.24 -20.67
C VAL A 613 12.74 21.82 -20.14
N VAL A 614 12.20 20.85 -20.87
CA VAL A 614 12.20 19.43 -20.49
C VAL A 614 12.71 18.49 -21.59
N SER A 615 12.94 18.99 -22.81
CA SER A 615 13.53 18.18 -23.88
C SER A 615 15.01 17.96 -23.62
N GLY A 616 15.46 16.71 -23.64
CA GLY A 616 16.84 16.33 -23.39
C GLY A 616 16.96 14.92 -22.81
N SER A 617 18.10 14.63 -22.20
CA SER A 617 18.42 13.34 -21.59
C SER A 617 18.37 13.39 -20.07
N TYR A 618 17.78 12.36 -19.46
CA TYR A 618 17.67 12.16 -18.02
C TYR A 618 18.43 10.91 -17.58
N ARG A 619 19.06 10.97 -16.41
CA ARG A 619 19.63 9.80 -15.73
C ARG A 619 19.48 9.91 -14.21
N VAL A 620 19.37 8.77 -13.54
CA VAL A 620 19.11 8.70 -12.09
C VAL A 620 20.10 7.75 -11.43
N ARG A 621 20.54 8.05 -10.20
CA ARG A 621 21.32 7.13 -9.36
C ARG A 621 20.92 7.22 -7.89
N ALA A 622 21.07 6.13 -7.17
CA ALA A 622 20.89 6.10 -5.72
C ALA A 622 22.07 6.76 -5.01
N VAL A 623 21.80 7.40 -3.87
CA VAL A 623 22.82 7.96 -2.96
C VAL A 623 22.52 7.44 -1.55
N ASP A 624 23.49 6.79 -0.93
CA ASP A 624 23.34 6.22 0.42
C ASP A 624 23.52 7.26 1.55
N TYR A 625 23.35 6.82 2.80
CA TYR A 625 23.54 7.65 4.00
C TYR A 625 24.98 8.14 4.21
N TRP A 626 25.97 7.58 3.51
CA TRP A 626 27.38 7.99 3.56
C TRP A 626 27.78 8.79 2.32
N ALA A 627 26.79 9.36 1.61
CA ALA A 627 26.96 10.15 0.40
C ALA A 627 27.71 9.41 -0.73
N ARG A 628 27.64 8.06 -0.75
CA ARG A 628 28.21 7.27 -1.85
C ARG A 628 27.17 7.12 -2.96
N PRO A 629 27.50 7.52 -4.20
CA PRO A 629 26.63 7.31 -5.33
C PRO A 629 26.75 5.88 -5.88
N GLY A 630 25.62 5.29 -6.25
CA GLY A 630 25.59 4.13 -7.13
C GLY A 630 25.83 4.51 -8.60
N PRO A 631 25.91 3.53 -9.52
CA PRO A 631 25.96 3.80 -10.95
C PRO A 631 24.69 4.49 -11.46
N PHE A 632 24.84 5.37 -12.45
CA PHE A 632 23.69 5.94 -13.14
C PHE A 632 22.91 4.87 -13.91
N SER A 633 21.59 5.03 -13.97
CA SER A 633 20.74 4.33 -14.91
C SER A 633 21.19 4.56 -16.36
N SER A 634 20.76 3.68 -17.26
CA SER A 634 20.77 4.03 -18.69
C SER A 634 20.03 5.36 -18.89
N PRO A 635 20.58 6.30 -19.68
CA PRO A 635 19.92 7.57 -19.92
C PRO A 635 18.63 7.39 -20.72
N VAL A 636 17.64 8.24 -20.46
CA VAL A 636 16.39 8.31 -21.22
C VAL A 636 16.35 9.65 -21.93
N TRP A 637 16.27 9.61 -23.26
CA TRP A 637 15.97 10.80 -24.03
C TRP A 637 14.48 11.06 -24.04
N TYR A 638 14.09 12.30 -23.76
CA TYR A 638 12.72 12.78 -23.88
C TYR A 638 12.70 13.97 -24.84
N LEU A 639 11.81 13.90 -25.82
CA LEU A 639 11.52 15.01 -26.73
C LEU A 639 10.12 15.51 -26.39
N GLY A 640 10.03 16.69 -25.77
CA GLY A 640 8.75 17.36 -25.59
C GLY A 640 8.16 17.68 -26.97
N VAL A 641 6.88 17.37 -27.17
CA VAL A 641 6.18 17.71 -28.41
C VAL A 641 6.19 19.24 -28.55
N PRO A 642 6.73 19.81 -29.65
CA PRO A 642 6.64 21.24 -29.91
C PRO A 642 5.17 21.65 -29.95
N ALA A 643 4.83 22.85 -29.46
CA ALA A 643 3.48 23.37 -29.65
C ALA A 643 3.18 23.47 -31.16
N PRO A 644 1.97 23.11 -31.63
CA PRO A 644 1.52 23.52 -32.96
C PRO A 644 1.45 25.05 -33.08
#